data_AF-A0A6G1KUS1-F1
#
_entry.id   AF-A0A6G1KUS1-F1
#
_cell.length_a   1.000
_cell.length_b   1.000
_cell.length_c   1.000
_cell.angle_alpha   90.00
_cell.angle_beta   90.00
_cell.angle_gamma   90.00
#
_symmetry.space_group_name_H-M   'P 1'
#
loop_
_entity.id
_entity.type
_entity.pdbx_description
1 polymer ?
#
loop_
_entity_poly.entity_id
_entity_poly.type
_entity_poly.pdbx_seq_one_letter_code
_entity_poly.pdbx_strand_id
1 'polypeptide(L)'
;MVWNGQLLSFAGYPQEDGSVLGDPANVKLTQAIIELGWQPPELWTRWDLLPIVTMAEGDEPSIIEIPQERFPLVRIEHPKYSLQFQKLGLKWVPAPALSRLGFDIGGVEYTATPFVGWFMDAEIAVRDLADSFRYNALPDVIRALGWLDPSQSVETLPEHERLLLLSRAQAELNFAVYHSFRQAGVRMTDSMSASAIFSQFDDDYFNRHGYRLPSNPYYLAPPQGSIIPLWHRGGAPNYNPPPLICKHVQDPVNAWRRESLCLFTIGGAKDSGYASSGDSASDSDVLESDPAIHIAYCSTATTAKKLATKLHHNLTDIVHATCATERSVKAAICLNDVSIQDLGAKDTLLIIASSAHGGSVPLNGTGFLASLQASSASIGVRFSVFGNGDTTYTDTYNGAAQSIVASLTQHGAQPLETTLFAADTAVQNPPWRALEEWLRLIRRDLELEEYSSGSPANLSSSSDDVQTGIFSTARMISKVSDDPTGLQQITIGVKGLSHEPLSHLRLHVPNNRSAVRNALRALGLNGKEIVSKFEKSTSLAFMTNFADLDRPFKHISWASPLELGDSERQSLTSLPWPEAVKILRKEQCLACNLEGIITAIPISVPRTYSIASSQDLMSSCRRTNHLDLVIQPRVGGKASEFFRTAKFGQQFVVRISSFGTDWLTSSRDKPVICFATGSGLAPIRSFLQHRLHEHIDGKTKPAKVTLLLGYHSRDAQMITQAVQMFLSGGIVDTLLMTPSNAEKARVQDKLFDEAVRRAVGNKIRFEGASVLVCASVKAAEDFAGNLSAIVGRDVREALGERYMQEVFEPAV
;
A
#
# COMPACT_ATOMS: atom_id res chain seq x y z
N MET A 1 7.90 -24.16 -36.31
CA MET A 1 8.21 -22.83 -35.77
C MET A 1 8.05 -22.80 -34.25
N VAL A 2 8.82 -21.95 -33.57
CA VAL A 2 8.66 -21.65 -32.14
C VAL A 2 8.21 -20.20 -31.99
N TRP A 3 7.18 -19.93 -31.18
CA TRP A 3 6.72 -18.57 -30.96
C TRP A 3 7.69 -17.80 -30.08
N ASN A 4 8.25 -18.40 -29.04
CA ASN A 4 9.14 -17.70 -28.14
C ASN A 4 10.43 -17.29 -28.85
N GLY A 5 10.86 -16.03 -28.67
CA GLY A 5 12.17 -15.57 -29.14
C GLY A 5 13.31 -16.25 -28.40
N GLN A 6 13.11 -16.47 -27.10
CA GLN A 6 13.94 -17.28 -26.21
C GLN A 6 13.07 -18.33 -25.51
N LEU A 7 13.54 -19.56 -25.37
CA LEU A 7 12.81 -20.61 -24.65
C LEU A 7 12.58 -20.25 -23.18
N LEU A 8 13.55 -19.56 -22.56
CA LEU A 8 13.46 -19.06 -21.19
C LEU A 8 13.26 -17.55 -21.23
N SER A 9 12.00 -17.13 -21.32
CA SER A 9 11.61 -15.71 -21.34
C SER A 9 10.57 -15.43 -20.27
N PHE A 10 10.65 -14.28 -19.61
CA PHE A 10 9.63 -13.87 -18.64
C PHE A 10 8.40 -13.29 -19.33
N ALA A 11 7.22 -13.50 -18.73
CA ALA A 11 6.00 -12.85 -19.14
C ALA A 11 6.06 -11.33 -18.90
N GLY A 12 5.25 -10.57 -19.63
CA GLY A 12 5.09 -9.13 -19.45
C GLY A 12 3.62 -8.77 -19.32
N TYR A 13 3.20 -8.34 -18.13
CA TYR A 13 1.82 -8.00 -17.80
C TYR A 13 1.65 -6.47 -17.74
N PRO A 14 0.93 -5.85 -18.67
CA PRO A 14 0.63 -4.42 -18.59
C PRO A 14 -0.24 -4.13 -17.35
N GLN A 15 0.07 -3.04 -16.65
CA GLN A 15 -0.66 -2.55 -15.49
C GLN A 15 -1.54 -1.34 -15.87
N GLU A 16 -2.52 -1.01 -15.03
CA GLU A 16 -3.45 0.10 -15.26
C GLU A 16 -2.76 1.47 -15.31
N ASP A 17 -1.61 1.62 -14.63
CA ASP A 17 -0.81 2.85 -14.60
C ASP A 17 0.15 3.00 -15.80
N GLY A 18 0.07 2.08 -16.78
CA GLY A 18 0.94 2.05 -17.96
C GLY A 18 2.30 1.39 -17.73
N SER A 19 2.62 0.96 -16.50
CA SER A 19 3.81 0.16 -16.22
C SER A 19 3.63 -1.29 -16.67
N VAL A 20 4.72 -2.07 -16.69
CA VAL A 20 4.68 -3.50 -17.01
C VAL A 20 5.30 -4.29 -15.87
N LEU A 21 4.55 -5.26 -15.34
CA LEU A 21 5.07 -6.25 -14.42
C LEU A 21 5.70 -7.40 -15.23
N GLY A 22 7.00 -7.63 -15.06
CA GLY A 22 7.74 -8.65 -15.83
C GLY A 22 8.63 -8.05 -16.90
N ASP A 23 8.72 -8.67 -18.07
CA ASP A 23 9.58 -8.22 -19.18
C ASP A 23 8.76 -7.45 -20.24
N PRO A 24 8.95 -6.12 -20.39
CA PRO A 24 8.27 -5.33 -21.41
C PRO A 24 8.47 -5.83 -22.84
N ALA A 25 9.61 -6.48 -23.12
CA ALA A 25 9.89 -7.02 -24.45
C ALA A 25 8.90 -8.12 -24.87
N ASN A 26 8.27 -8.79 -23.91
CA ASN A 26 7.40 -9.94 -24.16
C ASN A 26 5.91 -9.65 -23.98
N VAL A 27 5.48 -8.40 -23.79
CA VAL A 27 4.05 -8.06 -23.58
C VAL A 27 3.15 -8.61 -24.71
N LYS A 28 3.53 -8.34 -25.97
CA LYS A 28 2.75 -8.81 -27.14
C LYS A 28 2.70 -10.34 -27.23
N LEU A 29 3.82 -11.00 -26.92
CA LEU A 29 3.89 -12.46 -26.92
C LEU A 29 3.07 -13.07 -25.78
N THR A 30 3.16 -12.50 -24.58
CA THR A 30 2.40 -12.89 -23.39
C THR A 30 0.92 -12.86 -23.69
N GLN A 31 0.43 -11.75 -24.25
CA GLN A 31 -0.97 -11.59 -24.65
C GLN A 31 -1.40 -12.64 -25.69
N ALA A 32 -0.58 -12.90 -26.72
CA ALA A 32 -0.89 -13.90 -27.73
C ALA A 32 -0.96 -15.33 -27.16
N ILE A 33 -0.11 -15.67 -26.19
CA ILE A 33 -0.13 -16.99 -25.53
C ILE A 33 -1.35 -17.12 -24.60
N ILE A 34 -1.75 -16.04 -23.91
CA ILE A 34 -3.00 -16.01 -23.14
C ILE A 34 -4.22 -16.19 -24.06
N GLU A 35 -4.26 -15.49 -25.20
CA GLU A 35 -5.30 -15.65 -26.24
C GLU A 35 -5.39 -17.07 -26.78
N LEU A 36 -4.25 -17.77 -26.86
CA LEU A 36 -4.18 -19.17 -27.29
C LEU A 36 -4.71 -20.15 -26.21
N GLY A 37 -4.89 -19.70 -24.97
CA GLY A 37 -5.48 -20.47 -23.88
C GLY A 37 -4.54 -20.76 -22.71
N TRP A 38 -3.34 -20.16 -22.66
CA TRP A 38 -2.51 -20.25 -21.45
C TRP A 38 -3.17 -19.49 -20.29
N GLN A 39 -3.21 -20.13 -19.13
CA GLN A 39 -3.67 -19.52 -17.88
C GLN A 39 -2.44 -19.14 -17.05
N PRO A 40 -2.10 -17.84 -16.93
CA PRO A 40 -1.02 -17.41 -16.07
C PRO A 40 -1.24 -17.83 -14.60
N PRO A 41 -0.18 -17.87 -13.77
CA PRO A 41 -0.33 -18.11 -12.33
C PRO A 41 -1.35 -17.16 -11.68
N GLU A 42 -2.03 -17.59 -10.62
CA GLU A 42 -2.97 -16.73 -9.87
C GLU A 42 -2.30 -15.44 -9.36
N LEU A 43 -1.03 -15.56 -8.98
CA LEU A 43 -0.21 -14.44 -8.50
C LEU A 43 0.86 -14.09 -9.54
N TRP A 44 0.60 -13.07 -10.35
CA TRP A 44 1.59 -12.58 -11.32
C TRP A 44 2.82 -11.98 -10.64
N THR A 45 3.99 -12.30 -11.14
CA THR A 45 5.28 -11.79 -10.66
C THR A 45 6.19 -11.35 -11.80
N ARG A 46 7.20 -10.53 -11.47
CA ARG A 46 8.23 -10.07 -12.42
C ARG A 46 9.02 -11.20 -13.10
N TRP A 47 8.95 -12.41 -12.54
CA TRP A 47 9.85 -13.53 -12.87
C TRP A 47 9.08 -14.78 -13.30
N ASP A 48 7.83 -14.63 -13.75
CA ASP A 48 7.03 -15.74 -14.27
C ASP A 48 7.53 -16.12 -15.67
N LEU A 49 7.92 -17.38 -15.84
CA LEU A 49 8.36 -17.90 -17.14
C LEU A 49 7.15 -18.10 -18.06
N LEU A 50 7.29 -17.65 -19.31
CA LEU A 50 6.34 -18.01 -20.36
C LEU A 50 6.43 -19.50 -20.69
N PRO A 51 5.31 -20.15 -21.03
CA PRO A 51 5.37 -21.48 -21.63
C PRO A 51 6.00 -21.40 -23.03
N ILE A 52 6.46 -22.54 -23.52
CA ILE A 52 6.96 -22.68 -24.88
C ILE A 52 5.77 -22.95 -25.79
N VAL A 53 5.65 -22.19 -26.88
CA VAL A 53 4.65 -22.46 -27.92
C VAL A 53 5.33 -22.91 -29.20
N THR A 54 4.97 -24.10 -29.67
CA THR A 54 5.48 -24.72 -30.90
C THR A 54 4.36 -24.96 -31.89
N MET A 55 4.64 -24.78 -33.16
CA MET A 55 3.67 -24.92 -34.25
C MET A 55 4.35 -25.60 -35.44
N ALA A 56 3.80 -26.71 -35.92
CA ALA A 56 4.22 -27.36 -37.16
C ALA A 56 3.34 -26.86 -38.33
N GLU A 57 3.75 -27.15 -39.57
CA GLU A 57 2.98 -26.75 -40.74
C GLU A 57 1.64 -27.50 -40.78
N GLY A 58 0.54 -26.75 -40.86
CA GLY A 58 -0.82 -27.32 -40.88
C GLY A 58 -1.37 -27.78 -39.52
N ASP A 59 -0.57 -27.70 -38.45
CA ASP A 59 -0.97 -28.07 -37.08
C ASP A 59 -1.30 -26.84 -36.23
N GLU A 60 -2.19 -27.02 -35.27
CA GLU A 60 -2.47 -25.98 -34.27
C GLU A 60 -1.27 -25.76 -33.33
N PRO A 61 -1.04 -24.52 -32.85
CA PRO A 61 0.01 -24.24 -31.87
C PRO A 61 -0.22 -25.01 -30.56
N SER A 62 0.85 -25.65 -30.06
CA SER A 62 0.84 -26.38 -28.80
C SER A 62 1.60 -25.63 -27.71
N ILE A 63 1.00 -25.52 -26.52
CA ILE A 63 1.56 -24.85 -25.34
C ILE A 63 2.16 -25.88 -24.39
N ILE A 64 3.42 -25.66 -23.99
CA ILE A 64 4.15 -26.52 -23.05
C ILE A 64 4.71 -25.68 -21.91
N GLU A 65 4.23 -25.91 -20.68
CA GLU A 65 4.76 -25.22 -19.50
C GLU A 65 6.16 -25.70 -19.11
N ILE A 66 6.98 -24.77 -18.64
CA ILE A 66 8.34 -25.04 -18.18
C ILE A 66 8.30 -25.18 -16.64
N PRO A 67 8.62 -26.35 -16.07
CA PRO A 67 8.71 -26.50 -14.63
C PRO A 67 9.83 -25.59 -14.07
N GLN A 68 9.47 -24.61 -13.23
CA GLN A 68 10.43 -23.64 -12.67
C GLN A 68 11.57 -24.32 -11.92
N GLU A 69 11.30 -25.45 -11.26
CA GLU A 69 12.29 -26.24 -10.51
C GLU A 69 13.42 -26.79 -11.39
N ARG A 70 13.17 -27.00 -12.70
CA ARG A 70 14.18 -27.48 -13.65
C ARG A 70 15.13 -26.38 -14.13
N PHE A 71 14.71 -25.11 -14.01
CA PHE A 71 15.48 -23.95 -14.45
C PHE A 71 15.53 -22.91 -13.33
N PRO A 72 16.26 -23.21 -12.23
CA PRO A 72 16.36 -22.28 -11.11
C PRO A 72 16.96 -20.95 -11.58
N LEU A 73 16.23 -19.87 -11.30
CA LEU A 73 16.69 -18.53 -11.65
C LEU A 73 17.92 -18.14 -10.83
N VAL A 74 18.88 -17.49 -11.50
CA VAL A 74 20.05 -16.90 -10.84
C VAL A 74 19.61 -15.62 -10.15
N ARG A 75 19.79 -15.55 -8.83
CA ARG A 75 19.54 -14.33 -8.04
C ARG A 75 20.72 -13.39 -8.20
N ILE A 76 20.44 -12.11 -8.46
CA ILE A 76 21.50 -11.10 -8.62
C ILE A 76 21.88 -10.56 -7.24
N GLU A 77 23.08 -10.87 -6.80
CA GLU A 77 23.66 -10.56 -5.50
C GLU A 77 24.99 -9.82 -5.64
N HIS A 78 25.30 -8.99 -4.65
CA HIS A 78 26.52 -8.22 -4.61
C HIS A 78 27.33 -8.53 -3.35
N PRO A 79 28.63 -8.88 -3.43
CA PRO A 79 29.42 -9.29 -2.26
C PRO A 79 29.58 -8.17 -1.22
N LYS A 80 29.74 -6.92 -1.68
CA LYS A 80 29.83 -5.73 -0.81
C LYS A 80 28.48 -5.20 -0.31
N TYR A 81 27.41 -5.30 -1.11
CA TYR A 81 26.11 -4.68 -0.88
C TYR A 81 25.01 -5.75 -0.86
N SER A 82 25.27 -6.85 -0.14
CA SER A 82 24.47 -8.08 -0.23
C SER A 82 23.00 -7.85 0.11
N LEU A 83 22.72 -7.21 1.25
CA LEU A 83 21.35 -6.92 1.67
C LEU A 83 20.65 -5.96 0.69
N GLN A 84 21.35 -4.93 0.21
CA GLN A 84 20.78 -3.96 -0.73
C GLN A 84 20.35 -4.64 -2.03
N PHE A 85 21.17 -5.53 -2.59
CA PHE A 85 20.81 -6.29 -3.79
C PHE A 85 19.74 -7.35 -3.54
N GLN A 86 19.72 -7.98 -2.36
CA GLN A 86 18.61 -8.87 -1.99
C GLN A 86 17.26 -8.13 -1.96
N LYS A 87 17.24 -6.88 -1.50
CA LYS A 87 16.04 -6.01 -1.52
C LYS A 87 15.59 -5.60 -2.91
N LEU A 88 16.49 -5.57 -3.91
CA LEU A 88 16.10 -5.33 -5.29
C LEU A 88 15.34 -6.53 -5.90
N GLY A 89 15.55 -7.74 -5.35
CA GLY A 89 14.86 -8.95 -5.81
C GLY A 89 15.12 -9.32 -7.27
N LEU A 90 16.23 -8.84 -7.85
CA LEU A 90 16.60 -9.09 -9.25
C LEU A 90 16.99 -10.55 -9.48
N LYS A 91 16.52 -11.10 -10.59
CA LYS A 91 16.80 -12.48 -11.01
C LYS A 91 16.99 -12.55 -12.51
N TRP A 92 17.63 -13.59 -13.00
CA TRP A 92 17.69 -13.88 -14.43
C TRP A 92 17.71 -15.38 -14.72
N VAL A 93 17.38 -15.74 -15.96
CA VAL A 93 17.44 -17.12 -16.44
C VAL A 93 18.88 -17.59 -16.62
N PRO A 94 19.19 -18.89 -16.46
CA PRO A 94 20.57 -19.37 -16.46
C PRO A 94 21.21 -19.45 -17.86
N ALA A 95 20.44 -19.44 -18.95
CA ALA A 95 20.99 -19.55 -20.30
C ALA A 95 20.16 -18.79 -21.36
N PRO A 96 20.80 -18.14 -22.36
CA PRO A 96 20.14 -17.56 -23.51
C PRO A 96 19.82 -18.65 -24.52
N ALA A 97 18.63 -19.23 -24.42
CA ALA A 97 18.16 -20.24 -25.38
C ALA A 97 17.34 -19.56 -26.48
N LEU A 98 17.97 -19.04 -27.53
CA LEU A 98 17.30 -18.44 -28.69
C LEU A 98 16.55 -19.52 -29.48
N SER A 99 15.28 -19.29 -29.85
CA SER A 99 14.45 -20.36 -30.43
C SER A 99 13.68 -20.01 -31.70
N ARG A 100 13.42 -18.73 -31.95
CA ARG A 100 12.72 -18.28 -33.16
C ARG A 100 13.67 -18.15 -34.36
N LEU A 101 14.35 -19.24 -34.68
CA LEU A 101 15.40 -19.34 -35.69
C LEU A 101 15.15 -20.53 -36.63
N GLY A 102 15.53 -20.36 -37.90
CA GLY A 102 15.59 -21.41 -38.91
C GLY A 102 17.03 -21.72 -39.33
N PHE A 103 17.21 -22.85 -40.01
CA PHE A 103 18.50 -23.24 -40.59
C PHE A 103 18.29 -23.70 -42.02
N ASP A 104 18.96 -23.07 -42.96
CA ASP A 104 18.96 -23.42 -44.38
C ASP A 104 20.32 -24.03 -44.74
N ILE A 105 20.28 -25.24 -45.30
CA ILE A 105 21.44 -25.92 -45.87
C ILE A 105 21.06 -26.69 -47.13
N GLY A 106 21.73 -26.40 -48.25
CA GLY A 106 21.57 -27.16 -49.48
C GLY A 106 20.14 -27.16 -50.07
N GLY A 107 19.33 -26.14 -49.76
CA GLY A 107 17.93 -26.05 -50.17
C GLY A 107 16.94 -26.78 -49.25
N VAL A 108 17.39 -27.26 -48.08
CA VAL A 108 16.53 -27.82 -47.03
C VAL A 108 16.41 -26.81 -45.90
N GLU A 109 15.18 -26.48 -45.53
CA GLU A 109 14.87 -25.53 -44.46
C GLU A 109 14.37 -26.23 -43.19
N TYR A 110 15.08 -26.03 -42.08
CA TYR A 110 14.67 -26.43 -40.75
C TYR A 110 14.07 -25.23 -40.01
N THR A 111 12.74 -25.20 -39.86
CA THR A 111 12.00 -24.03 -39.33
C THR A 111 11.91 -23.97 -37.79
N ALA A 112 12.67 -24.79 -37.07
CA ALA A 112 12.72 -24.79 -35.61
C ALA A 112 14.13 -25.19 -35.14
N THR A 113 15.08 -24.28 -35.24
CA THR A 113 16.50 -24.53 -34.93
C THR A 113 16.96 -23.66 -33.76
N PRO A 114 16.66 -24.04 -32.50
CA PRO A 114 17.09 -23.27 -31.35
C PRO A 114 18.62 -23.31 -31.17
N PHE A 115 19.17 -22.22 -30.66
CA PHE A 115 20.58 -22.04 -30.32
C PHE A 115 20.69 -21.73 -28.83
N VAL A 116 21.61 -22.39 -28.14
CA VAL A 116 21.93 -22.13 -26.74
C VAL A 116 23.40 -21.80 -26.58
N GLY A 117 23.69 -20.80 -25.76
CA GLY A 117 25.04 -20.44 -25.36
C GLY A 117 25.10 -20.11 -23.88
N TRP A 118 25.99 -19.20 -23.51
CA TRP A 118 26.05 -18.58 -22.20
C TRP A 118 25.95 -17.07 -22.36
N PHE A 119 25.37 -16.40 -21.37
CA PHE A 119 25.25 -14.95 -21.36
C PHE A 119 26.62 -14.28 -21.24
N MET A 120 26.69 -13.05 -21.73
CA MET A 120 27.66 -12.06 -21.29
C MET A 120 27.10 -11.22 -20.14
N ASP A 121 27.97 -10.74 -19.26
CA ASP A 121 27.60 -9.82 -18.16
C ASP A 121 26.75 -8.62 -18.64
N ALA A 122 27.17 -7.94 -19.70
CA ALA A 122 26.49 -6.74 -20.19
C ALA A 122 25.20 -7.03 -20.97
N GLU A 123 24.98 -8.26 -21.44
CA GLU A 123 23.67 -8.65 -21.98
C GLU A 123 22.62 -8.56 -20.88
N ILE A 124 22.88 -9.17 -19.74
CA ILE A 124 21.93 -9.14 -18.63
C ILE A 124 21.95 -7.78 -17.93
N ALA A 125 23.11 -7.29 -17.51
CA ALA A 125 23.17 -6.13 -16.63
C ALA A 125 22.79 -4.82 -17.32
N VAL A 126 23.23 -4.63 -18.56
CA VAL A 126 23.05 -3.37 -19.28
C VAL A 126 21.81 -3.45 -20.15
N ARG A 127 21.78 -4.38 -21.11
CA ARG A 127 20.68 -4.49 -22.09
C ARG A 127 19.38 -4.97 -21.45
N ASP A 128 19.46 -5.94 -20.54
CA ASP A 128 18.25 -6.55 -20.01
C ASP A 128 17.73 -5.83 -18.76
N LEU A 129 18.58 -5.63 -17.75
CA LEU A 129 18.16 -5.06 -16.47
C LEU A 129 18.19 -3.53 -16.43
N ALA A 130 19.17 -2.87 -17.07
CA ALA A 130 19.36 -1.42 -16.93
C ALA A 130 18.57 -0.57 -17.92
N ASP A 131 18.34 -1.05 -19.15
CA ASP A 131 17.66 -0.27 -20.18
C ASP A 131 16.29 0.26 -19.71
N SER A 132 16.05 1.55 -19.96
CA SER A 132 14.87 2.28 -19.46
C SER A 132 13.54 1.79 -20.06
N PHE A 133 13.60 1.20 -21.26
CA PHE A 133 12.45 0.60 -21.95
C PHE A 133 12.27 -0.89 -21.59
N ARG A 134 13.11 -1.45 -20.71
CA ARG A 134 12.98 -2.81 -20.20
C ARG A 134 12.77 -2.80 -18.68
N TYR A 135 13.71 -3.29 -17.87
CA TYR A 135 13.51 -3.32 -16.41
C TYR A 135 13.88 -2.02 -15.70
N ASN A 136 14.60 -1.11 -16.35
CA ASN A 136 15.02 0.19 -15.81
C ASN A 136 15.55 0.11 -14.36
N ALA A 137 16.44 -0.83 -14.06
CA ALA A 137 16.84 -1.14 -12.68
C ALA A 137 17.82 -0.12 -12.07
N LEU A 138 18.45 0.76 -12.86
CA LEU A 138 19.50 1.66 -12.37
C LEU A 138 19.02 2.63 -11.28
N PRO A 139 17.85 3.31 -11.40
CA PRO A 139 17.33 4.15 -10.33
C PRO A 139 17.11 3.38 -9.01
N ASP A 140 16.67 2.12 -9.08
CA ASP A 140 16.47 1.28 -7.90
C ASP A 140 17.80 0.88 -7.27
N VAL A 141 18.82 0.55 -8.07
CA VAL A 141 20.18 0.29 -7.59
C VAL A 141 20.72 1.52 -6.86
N ILE A 142 20.57 2.73 -7.42
CA ILE A 142 21.02 3.99 -6.80
C ILE A 142 20.35 4.19 -5.44
N ARG A 143 19.02 4.01 -5.36
CA ARG A 143 18.25 4.15 -4.12
C ARG A 143 18.64 3.08 -3.09
N ALA A 144 18.77 1.82 -3.50
CA ALA A 144 19.14 0.72 -2.61
C ALA A 144 20.53 0.90 -2.00
N LEU A 145 21.47 1.48 -2.76
CA LEU A 145 22.82 1.79 -2.28
C LEU A 145 22.91 3.08 -1.45
N GLY A 146 21.80 3.82 -1.29
CA GLY A 146 21.74 5.04 -0.50
C GLY A 146 22.54 6.19 -1.09
N TRP A 147 22.67 6.26 -2.42
CA TRP A 147 23.39 7.33 -3.12
C TRP A 147 22.50 8.51 -3.50
N LEU A 148 21.20 8.43 -3.22
CA LEU A 148 20.21 9.46 -3.48
C LEU A 148 19.33 9.65 -2.24
N ASP A 149 19.00 10.90 -1.90
CA ASP A 149 18.06 11.17 -0.82
C ASP A 149 16.65 10.64 -1.18
N PRO A 150 15.90 10.07 -0.22
CA PRO A 150 14.59 9.47 -0.50
C PRO A 150 13.54 10.43 -1.09
N SER A 151 13.74 11.75 -0.94
CA SER A 151 12.85 12.77 -1.50
C SER A 151 13.21 13.21 -2.92
N GLN A 152 14.33 12.75 -3.47
CA GLN A 152 14.81 13.11 -4.80
C GLN A 152 14.54 12.01 -5.82
N SER A 153 14.42 12.39 -7.09
CA SER A 153 14.27 11.46 -8.22
C SER A 153 15.49 11.60 -9.12
N VAL A 154 15.95 10.49 -9.71
CA VAL A 154 17.14 10.47 -10.59
C VAL A 154 16.90 11.34 -11.83
N GLU A 155 15.66 11.41 -12.29
CA GLU A 155 15.22 12.15 -13.47
C GLU A 155 15.30 13.67 -13.28
N THR A 156 15.15 14.17 -12.05
CA THR A 156 15.15 15.60 -11.72
C THR A 156 16.53 16.14 -11.32
N LEU A 157 17.54 15.28 -11.23
CA LEU A 157 18.90 15.68 -10.89
C LEU A 157 19.58 16.51 -11.99
N PRO A 158 20.53 17.40 -11.63
CA PRO A 158 21.44 18.00 -12.59
C PRO A 158 22.14 16.94 -13.46
N GLU A 159 22.37 17.26 -14.74
CA GLU A 159 22.85 16.28 -15.73
C GLU A 159 24.14 15.56 -15.31
N HIS A 160 25.07 16.28 -14.68
CA HIS A 160 26.36 15.72 -14.23
C HIS A 160 26.21 14.74 -13.06
N GLU A 161 25.30 15.01 -12.11
CA GLU A 161 25.01 14.10 -11.01
C GLU A 161 24.27 12.85 -11.51
N ARG A 162 23.29 13.05 -12.40
CA ARG A 162 22.58 11.96 -13.06
C ARG A 162 23.53 11.04 -13.82
N LEU A 163 24.44 11.61 -14.62
CA LEU A 163 25.47 10.87 -15.35
C LEU A 163 26.36 10.06 -14.40
N LEU A 164 26.85 10.68 -13.33
CA LEU A 164 27.70 10.03 -12.33
C LEU A 164 27.00 8.83 -11.69
N LEU A 165 25.77 9.03 -11.20
CA LEU A 165 25.02 8.01 -10.48
C LEU A 165 24.63 6.84 -11.39
N LEU A 166 24.09 7.12 -12.58
CA LEU A 166 23.71 6.08 -13.54
C LEU A 166 24.93 5.27 -14.00
N SER A 167 26.03 5.94 -14.34
CA SER A 167 27.27 5.26 -14.78
C SER A 167 27.83 4.36 -13.68
N ARG A 168 27.82 4.85 -12.43
CA ARG A 168 28.30 4.09 -11.28
C ARG A 168 27.38 2.90 -10.96
N ALA A 169 26.06 3.10 -11.02
CA ALA A 169 25.08 2.04 -10.77
C ALA A 169 25.15 0.93 -11.82
N GLN A 170 25.34 1.28 -13.09
CA GLN A 170 25.53 0.33 -14.18
C GLN A 170 26.77 -0.54 -13.94
N ALA A 171 27.88 0.06 -13.49
CA ALA A 171 29.10 -0.69 -13.19
C ALA A 171 28.90 -1.70 -12.04
N GLU A 172 28.24 -1.30 -10.93
CA GLU A 172 27.95 -2.21 -9.81
C GLU A 172 26.97 -3.32 -10.22
N LEU A 173 25.96 -3.00 -11.05
CA LEU A 173 25.00 -4.00 -11.55
C LEU A 173 25.69 -5.01 -12.47
N ASN A 174 26.58 -4.57 -13.36
CA ASN A 174 27.35 -5.44 -14.24
C ASN A 174 28.25 -6.41 -13.45
N PHE A 175 28.95 -5.88 -12.44
CA PHE A 175 29.73 -6.70 -11.52
C PHE A 175 28.86 -7.69 -10.73
N ALA A 176 27.71 -7.25 -10.20
CA ALA A 176 26.79 -8.11 -9.45
C ALA A 176 26.29 -9.28 -10.30
N VAL A 177 25.88 -9.03 -11.54
CA VAL A 177 25.45 -10.08 -12.48
C VAL A 177 26.55 -11.12 -12.68
N TYR A 178 27.77 -10.69 -13.04
CA TYR A 178 28.88 -11.62 -13.26
C TYR A 178 29.22 -12.44 -12.01
N HIS A 179 29.30 -11.78 -10.86
CA HIS A 179 29.54 -12.42 -9.57
C HIS A 179 28.46 -13.48 -9.27
N SER A 180 27.19 -13.15 -9.51
CA SER A 180 26.05 -14.01 -9.19
C SER A 180 26.02 -15.28 -10.02
N PHE A 181 26.25 -15.17 -11.33
CA PHE A 181 26.31 -16.33 -12.22
C PHE A 181 27.46 -17.27 -11.83
N ARG A 182 28.63 -16.69 -11.51
CA ARG A 182 29.77 -17.46 -11.01
C ARG A 182 29.46 -18.18 -9.69
N GLN A 183 28.83 -17.51 -8.73
CA GLN A 183 28.43 -18.12 -7.44
C GLN A 183 27.39 -19.24 -7.62
N ALA A 184 26.45 -19.06 -8.56
CA ALA A 184 25.44 -20.05 -8.88
C ALA A 184 25.99 -21.26 -9.68
N GLY A 185 27.27 -21.26 -10.06
CA GLY A 185 27.86 -22.31 -10.90
C GLY A 185 27.35 -22.30 -12.34
N VAL A 186 26.77 -21.18 -12.79
CA VAL A 186 26.24 -21.00 -14.15
C VAL A 186 27.31 -20.34 -15.01
N ARG A 187 27.56 -20.89 -16.21
CA ARG A 187 28.57 -20.36 -17.11
C ARG A 187 28.17 -18.97 -17.62
N MET A 188 29.10 -18.02 -17.52
CA MET A 188 29.01 -16.67 -18.06
C MET A 188 30.41 -16.23 -18.50
N THR A 189 30.50 -15.33 -19.46
CA THR A 189 31.75 -14.65 -19.84
C THR A 189 31.61 -13.15 -19.63
N ASP A 190 32.71 -12.47 -19.33
CA ASP A 190 32.72 -11.01 -19.35
C ASP A 190 32.82 -10.49 -20.79
N SER A 191 32.23 -9.31 -21.02
CA SER A 191 32.11 -8.66 -22.32
C SER A 191 33.46 -8.32 -22.95
N MET A 192 34.45 -7.96 -22.13
CA MET A 192 35.79 -7.60 -22.58
C MET A 192 36.54 -8.82 -23.13
N SER A 193 36.57 -9.91 -22.35
CA SER A 193 37.20 -11.17 -22.77
C SER A 193 36.53 -11.76 -23.98
N ALA A 194 35.19 -11.81 -24.01
CA ALA A 194 34.43 -12.32 -25.16
C ALA A 194 34.74 -11.53 -26.44
N SER A 195 34.74 -10.20 -26.34
CA SER A 195 35.07 -9.31 -27.44
C SER A 195 36.52 -9.45 -27.92
N ALA A 196 37.48 -9.64 -27.00
CA ALA A 196 38.88 -9.82 -27.33
C ALA A 196 39.12 -11.17 -28.02
N ILE A 197 38.50 -12.25 -27.54
CA ILE A 197 38.58 -13.59 -28.14
C ILE A 197 38.02 -13.57 -29.56
N PHE A 198 36.84 -12.97 -29.75
CA PHE A 198 36.26 -12.85 -31.09
C PHE A 198 37.15 -12.03 -32.01
N SER A 199 37.71 -10.94 -31.50
CA SER A 199 38.62 -10.07 -32.25
C SER A 199 39.87 -10.83 -32.74
N GLN A 200 40.51 -11.60 -31.85
CA GLN A 200 41.65 -12.44 -32.22
C GLN A 200 41.28 -13.50 -33.25
N PHE A 201 40.15 -14.18 -33.06
CA PHE A 201 39.65 -15.17 -34.02
C PHE A 201 39.44 -14.57 -35.41
N ASP A 202 38.78 -13.42 -35.50
CA ASP A 202 38.47 -12.78 -36.78
C ASP A 202 39.73 -12.22 -37.48
N ASP A 203 40.75 -11.77 -36.72
CA ASP A 203 42.05 -11.40 -37.31
C ASP A 203 42.83 -12.63 -37.81
N ASP A 204 42.87 -13.70 -37.02
CA ASP A 204 43.50 -14.96 -37.43
C ASP A 204 42.84 -15.52 -38.69
N TYR A 205 41.51 -15.47 -38.76
CA TYR A 205 40.75 -15.89 -39.93
C TYR A 205 41.08 -15.04 -41.15
N PHE A 206 41.08 -13.70 -41.00
CA PHE A 206 41.45 -12.79 -42.07
C PHE A 206 42.88 -13.04 -42.58
N ASN A 207 43.83 -13.23 -41.67
CA ASN A 207 45.23 -13.49 -42.03
C ASN A 207 45.41 -14.82 -42.77
N ARG A 208 44.60 -15.84 -42.47
CA ARG A 208 44.66 -17.16 -43.13
C ARG A 208 43.92 -17.22 -44.46
N HIS A 209 42.78 -16.52 -44.58
CA HIS A 209 41.86 -16.70 -45.70
C HIS A 209 41.73 -15.46 -46.59
N GLY A 210 42.23 -14.29 -46.17
CA GLY A 210 42.20 -13.04 -46.92
C GLY A 210 40.87 -12.28 -46.87
N TYR A 211 39.88 -12.75 -46.11
CA TYR A 211 38.59 -12.09 -45.92
C TYR A 211 38.06 -12.30 -44.49
N ARG A 212 37.21 -11.40 -44.00
CA ARG A 212 36.54 -11.50 -42.69
C ARG A 212 35.20 -12.22 -42.82
N LEU A 213 34.79 -12.93 -41.78
CA LEU A 213 33.49 -13.58 -41.75
C LEU A 213 32.36 -12.56 -41.66
N PRO A 214 31.19 -12.87 -42.25
CA PRO A 214 30.04 -11.99 -42.13
C PRO A 214 29.61 -11.90 -40.68
N SER A 215 29.43 -10.68 -40.20
CA SER A 215 29.08 -10.43 -38.81
C SER A 215 28.27 -9.14 -38.71
N ASN A 216 27.32 -9.12 -37.78
CA ASN A 216 26.56 -7.92 -37.46
C ASN A 216 27.07 -7.34 -36.13
N PRO A 217 27.86 -6.25 -36.16
CA PRO A 217 28.44 -5.67 -34.95
C PRO A 217 27.40 -5.24 -33.92
N TYR A 218 26.17 -4.88 -34.33
CA TYR A 218 25.10 -4.53 -33.40
C TYR A 218 24.69 -5.70 -32.49
N TYR A 219 24.75 -6.94 -33.00
CA TYR A 219 24.43 -8.12 -32.21
C TYR A 219 25.63 -8.64 -31.41
N LEU A 220 26.85 -8.46 -31.93
CA LEU A 220 28.04 -9.03 -31.30
C LEU A 220 28.70 -8.11 -30.29
N ALA A 221 28.69 -6.79 -30.50
CA ALA A 221 29.30 -5.85 -29.58
C ALA A 221 28.38 -5.67 -28.35
N PRO A 222 28.86 -5.96 -27.13
CA PRO A 222 28.14 -5.65 -25.92
C PRO A 222 27.95 -4.12 -25.77
N PRO A 223 26.85 -3.66 -25.11
CA PRO A 223 26.51 -2.24 -25.00
C PRO A 223 27.37 -1.51 -23.95
N GLN A 224 28.69 -1.53 -24.11
CA GLN A 224 29.65 -0.87 -23.20
C GLN A 224 30.56 0.15 -23.91
N GLY A 225 30.21 0.52 -25.15
CA GLY A 225 30.92 1.53 -25.93
C GLY A 225 32.30 1.08 -26.39
N SER A 226 33.18 2.05 -26.67
CA SER A 226 34.47 1.81 -27.34
C SER A 226 35.53 1.10 -26.48
N ILE A 227 35.27 0.84 -25.19
CA ILE A 227 36.17 0.00 -24.38
C ILE A 227 36.14 -1.45 -24.87
N ILE A 228 35.04 -1.88 -25.50
CA ILE A 228 34.87 -3.17 -26.14
C ILE A 228 35.68 -3.19 -27.45
N PRO A 229 36.72 -4.03 -27.61
CA PRO A 229 37.53 -4.08 -28.83
C PRO A 229 36.72 -4.26 -30.12
N LEU A 230 35.62 -5.03 -30.04
CA LEU A 230 34.74 -5.31 -31.16
C LEU A 230 33.97 -4.09 -31.66
N TRP A 231 33.79 -3.05 -30.82
CA TRP A 231 33.17 -1.78 -31.22
C TRP A 231 33.89 -1.14 -32.42
N HIS A 232 35.21 -1.32 -32.52
CA HIS A 232 36.03 -0.76 -33.57
C HIS A 232 36.03 -1.57 -34.88
N ARG A 233 35.30 -2.69 -34.94
CA ARG A 233 35.25 -3.57 -36.12
C ARG A 233 34.07 -3.31 -37.05
N GLY A 234 33.50 -2.09 -37.01
CA GLY A 234 32.44 -1.68 -37.92
C GLY A 234 32.83 -1.88 -39.39
N GLY A 235 31.95 -2.48 -40.19
CA GLY A 235 32.16 -2.70 -41.62
C GLY A 235 32.42 -4.14 -42.09
N ALA A 236 32.20 -5.14 -41.23
CA ALA A 236 32.16 -6.52 -41.71
C ALA A 236 31.06 -6.70 -42.77
N PRO A 237 31.30 -7.46 -43.85
CA PRO A 237 30.28 -7.72 -44.87
C PRO A 237 29.06 -8.38 -44.24
N ASN A 238 27.85 -7.89 -44.51
CA ASN A 238 26.62 -8.49 -44.02
C ASN A 238 25.89 -9.22 -45.14
N TYR A 239 26.47 -10.33 -45.62
CA TYR A 239 25.82 -11.25 -46.56
C TYR A 239 25.66 -12.63 -45.91
N ASN A 240 24.60 -13.35 -46.29
CA ASN A 240 24.14 -14.58 -45.63
C ASN A 240 24.22 -15.79 -46.58
N PRO A 241 25.41 -16.38 -46.80
CA PRO A 241 25.54 -17.55 -47.67
C PRO A 241 25.10 -18.83 -46.92
N PRO A 242 24.40 -19.79 -47.58
CA PRO A 242 24.16 -21.10 -47.00
C PRO A 242 25.48 -21.88 -46.74
N PRO A 243 25.57 -22.70 -45.67
CA PRO A 243 24.55 -22.91 -44.66
C PRO A 243 24.37 -21.70 -43.73
N LEU A 244 23.13 -21.36 -43.43
CA LEU A 244 22.75 -20.12 -42.75
C LEU A 244 21.77 -20.41 -41.61
N ILE A 245 22.05 -19.86 -40.42
CA ILE A 245 21.02 -19.67 -39.40
C ILE A 245 20.29 -18.36 -39.70
N CYS A 246 19.00 -18.43 -39.96
CA CYS A 246 18.18 -17.28 -40.37
C CYS A 246 17.05 -17.02 -39.36
N LYS A 247 16.56 -15.78 -39.34
CA LYS A 247 15.27 -15.48 -38.68
C LYS A 247 14.15 -15.83 -39.65
N HIS A 248 13.01 -16.26 -39.10
CA HIS A 248 11.81 -16.43 -39.93
C HIS A 248 11.40 -15.08 -40.53
N VAL A 249 11.09 -15.10 -41.84
CA VAL A 249 10.54 -13.94 -42.54
C VAL A 249 9.17 -13.57 -41.97
N GLN A 250 8.40 -14.57 -41.57
CA GLN A 250 7.08 -14.40 -40.99
C GLN A 250 7.12 -14.57 -39.48
N ASP A 251 6.47 -13.67 -38.76
CA ASP A 251 6.23 -13.85 -37.33
C ASP A 251 5.25 -15.02 -37.13
N PRO A 252 5.58 -16.01 -36.28
CA PRO A 252 4.76 -17.21 -36.11
C PRO A 252 3.35 -16.94 -35.56
N VAL A 253 3.18 -15.89 -34.74
CA VAL A 253 1.87 -15.50 -34.20
C VAL A 253 1.02 -14.93 -35.33
N ASN A 254 1.60 -14.07 -36.18
CA ASN A 254 0.90 -13.51 -37.33
C ASN A 254 0.60 -14.58 -38.40
N ALA A 255 1.49 -15.55 -38.59
CA ALA A 255 1.25 -16.69 -39.47
C ALA A 255 0.01 -17.48 -39.01
N TRP A 256 0.00 -17.87 -37.72
CA TRP A 256 -1.15 -18.54 -37.10
C TRP A 256 -2.45 -17.75 -37.24
N ARG A 257 -2.46 -16.46 -36.92
CA ARG A 257 -3.66 -15.60 -37.01
C ARG A 257 -4.23 -15.55 -38.43
N ARG A 258 -3.38 -15.52 -39.46
CA ARG A 258 -3.84 -15.56 -40.86
C ARG A 258 -4.45 -16.90 -41.24
N GLU A 259 -3.80 -18.00 -40.85
CA GLU A 259 -4.30 -19.36 -41.13
C GLU A 259 -5.63 -19.64 -40.42
N SER A 260 -5.74 -19.26 -39.15
CA SER A 260 -6.98 -19.42 -38.39
C SER A 260 -8.12 -18.57 -38.96
N LEU A 261 -7.88 -17.35 -39.42
CA LEU A 261 -8.88 -16.56 -40.15
C LEU A 261 -9.32 -17.22 -41.47
N CYS A 262 -8.40 -17.83 -42.22
CA CYS A 262 -8.74 -18.61 -43.41
C CYS A 262 -9.60 -19.85 -43.08
N LEU A 263 -9.33 -20.55 -41.97
CA LEU A 263 -10.14 -21.67 -41.50
C LEU A 263 -11.58 -21.24 -41.14
N PHE A 264 -11.75 -20.07 -40.50
CA PHE A 264 -13.07 -19.48 -40.24
C PHE A 264 -13.80 -19.07 -41.53
N THR A 265 -13.07 -18.60 -42.54
CA THR A 265 -13.65 -18.18 -43.83
C THR A 265 -14.11 -19.38 -44.67
N ILE A 266 -13.48 -20.55 -44.52
CA ILE A 266 -13.86 -21.79 -45.24
C ILE A 266 -15.05 -22.50 -44.56
N GLY A 267 -15.24 -22.32 -43.26
CA GLY A 267 -16.40 -22.85 -42.51
C GLY A 267 -17.69 -22.02 -42.60
N GLY A 268 -17.62 -20.81 -43.15
CA GLY A 268 -18.69 -19.81 -43.14
C GLY A 268 -19.15 -19.35 -44.53
N ALA A 269 -19.26 -20.25 -45.51
CA ALA A 269 -19.85 -19.90 -46.80
C ALA A 269 -21.32 -20.36 -46.87
N LYS A 270 -22.22 -19.58 -46.27
CA LYS A 270 -23.58 -19.38 -46.80
C LYS A 270 -24.07 -17.96 -46.50
N ASP A 271 -24.46 -17.33 -47.59
CA ASP A 271 -25.30 -16.14 -47.72
C ASP A 271 -24.69 -14.75 -47.46
N SER A 272 -24.32 -14.14 -48.58
CA SER A 272 -24.96 -12.93 -49.15
C SER A 272 -24.14 -11.62 -49.14
N GLY A 273 -24.14 -10.97 -50.31
CA GLY A 273 -24.25 -9.52 -50.40
C GLY A 273 -23.01 -8.76 -50.87
N TYR A 274 -22.82 -8.70 -52.19
CA TYR A 274 -22.11 -7.63 -52.88
C TYR A 274 -22.51 -6.24 -52.36
N ALA A 275 -21.55 -5.36 -52.06
CA ALA A 275 -21.60 -3.94 -52.43
C ALA A 275 -20.22 -3.28 -52.31
N SER A 276 -20.01 -2.32 -53.21
CA SER A 276 -18.77 -1.75 -53.71
C SER A 276 -18.16 -0.64 -52.85
N SER A 277 -16.86 -0.43 -53.09
CA SER A 277 -16.06 0.76 -52.80
C SER A 277 -16.74 2.09 -53.18
N GLY A 278 -16.57 3.09 -52.31
CA GLY A 278 -16.81 4.50 -52.59
C GLY A 278 -15.91 5.37 -51.70
N ASP A 279 -15.13 6.23 -52.34
CA ASP A 279 -14.17 7.17 -51.77
C ASP A 279 -14.85 8.45 -51.23
N SER A 280 -14.07 9.18 -50.42
CA SER A 280 -14.08 10.64 -50.17
C SER A 280 -14.89 11.27 -49.01
N ALA A 281 -14.11 11.83 -48.09
CA ALA A 281 -14.10 13.20 -47.55
C ALA A 281 -15.30 13.80 -46.78
N SER A 282 -14.93 14.28 -45.57
CA SER A 282 -15.42 15.43 -44.79
C SER A 282 -16.92 15.51 -44.47
N ASP A 283 -17.25 15.33 -43.20
CA ASP A 283 -17.87 16.42 -42.43
C ASP A 283 -17.57 16.26 -40.94
N SER A 284 -17.18 17.38 -40.33
CA SER A 284 -16.96 17.54 -38.91
C SER A 284 -18.29 17.78 -38.22
N ASP A 285 -18.95 16.71 -37.77
CA ASP A 285 -20.04 16.81 -36.80
C ASP A 285 -19.46 16.65 -35.39
N VAL A 286 -19.47 17.77 -34.65
CA VAL A 286 -19.26 17.76 -33.20
C VAL A 286 -20.47 17.07 -32.58
N LEU A 287 -20.36 15.76 -32.34
CA LEU A 287 -21.26 15.00 -31.49
C LEU A 287 -21.21 15.64 -30.08
N GLU A 288 -22.32 16.22 -29.62
CA GLU A 288 -22.46 16.58 -28.20
C GLU A 288 -22.29 15.31 -27.36
N SER A 289 -21.26 15.29 -26.50
CA SER A 289 -20.97 14.14 -25.65
C SER A 289 -22.03 13.97 -24.56
N ASP A 290 -22.46 12.74 -24.33
CA ASP A 290 -23.33 12.37 -23.23
C ASP A 290 -22.76 12.83 -21.87
N PRO A 291 -23.59 13.34 -20.94
CA PRO A 291 -23.13 13.84 -19.64
C PRO A 291 -22.35 12.78 -18.84
N ALA A 292 -21.14 13.10 -18.40
CA ALA A 292 -20.29 12.19 -17.65
C ALA A 292 -20.19 12.56 -16.16
N ILE A 293 -20.06 11.54 -15.30
CA ILE A 293 -19.73 11.67 -13.89
C ILE A 293 -18.24 11.36 -13.71
N HIS A 294 -17.46 12.38 -13.37
CA HIS A 294 -16.03 12.30 -13.09
C HIS A 294 -15.81 12.18 -11.58
N ILE A 295 -14.96 11.24 -11.17
CA ILE A 295 -14.64 11.03 -9.76
C ILE A 295 -13.15 11.27 -9.55
N ALA A 296 -12.81 12.20 -8.66
CA ALA A 296 -11.43 12.56 -8.37
C ALA A 296 -11.12 12.46 -6.88
N TYR A 297 -9.85 12.26 -6.54
CA TYR A 297 -9.42 12.24 -5.14
C TYR A 297 -8.07 12.92 -4.92
N CYS A 298 -7.88 13.49 -3.73
CA CYS A 298 -6.57 13.93 -3.25
C CYS A 298 -6.37 13.49 -1.78
N SER A 299 -5.17 13.00 -1.47
CA SER A 299 -4.85 12.44 -0.15
C SER A 299 -3.35 12.19 -0.01
N THR A 300 -2.81 12.40 1.20
CA THR A 300 -1.44 12.02 1.57
C THR A 300 -1.30 10.52 1.82
N ALA A 301 -2.40 9.84 2.17
CA ALA A 301 -2.50 8.40 2.37
C ALA A 301 -3.49 7.77 1.37
N THR A 302 -3.87 6.50 1.55
CA THR A 302 -4.77 5.80 0.61
C THR A 302 -6.28 6.02 0.87
N THR A 303 -6.67 6.75 1.92
CA THR A 303 -8.08 6.80 2.36
C THR A 303 -9.01 7.42 1.32
N ALA A 304 -8.69 8.60 0.77
CA ALA A 304 -9.53 9.19 -0.28
C ALA A 304 -9.59 8.32 -1.55
N LYS A 305 -8.49 7.68 -1.92
CA LYS A 305 -8.45 6.74 -3.06
C LYS A 305 -9.43 5.59 -2.85
N LYS A 306 -9.39 4.95 -1.68
CA LYS A 306 -10.31 3.84 -1.33
C LYS A 306 -11.78 4.27 -1.35
N LEU A 307 -12.09 5.44 -0.78
CA LEU A 307 -13.44 6.00 -0.80
C LEU A 307 -13.90 6.29 -2.25
N ALA A 308 -13.01 6.81 -3.10
CA ALA A 308 -13.32 7.18 -4.48
C ALA A 308 -13.54 5.96 -5.37
N THR A 309 -12.72 4.92 -5.21
CA THR A 309 -12.91 3.62 -5.87
C THR A 309 -14.25 2.99 -5.46
N LYS A 310 -14.61 3.05 -4.17
CA LYS A 310 -15.90 2.54 -3.69
C LYS A 310 -17.09 3.35 -4.24
N LEU A 311 -16.96 4.68 -4.29
CA LEU A 311 -17.96 5.56 -4.89
C LEU A 311 -18.16 5.24 -6.38
N HIS A 312 -17.08 5.02 -7.12
CA HIS A 312 -17.14 4.65 -8.53
C HIS A 312 -17.92 3.35 -8.73
N HIS A 313 -17.58 2.29 -7.99
CA HIS A 313 -18.29 1.01 -8.10
C HIS A 313 -19.78 1.16 -7.80
N ASN A 314 -20.12 1.83 -6.69
CA ASN A 314 -21.52 2.04 -6.30
C ASN A 314 -22.31 2.85 -7.35
N LEU A 315 -21.71 3.92 -7.91
CA LEU A 315 -22.37 4.76 -8.93
C LEU A 315 -22.52 4.03 -10.26
N THR A 316 -21.51 3.26 -10.68
CA THR A 316 -21.57 2.42 -11.88
C THR A 316 -22.71 1.40 -11.76
N ASP A 317 -22.82 0.72 -10.62
CA ASP A 317 -23.93 -0.22 -10.34
C ASP A 317 -25.30 0.48 -10.39
N ILE A 318 -25.41 1.66 -9.79
CA ILE A 318 -26.67 2.44 -9.77
C ILE A 318 -27.07 2.88 -11.18
N VAL A 319 -26.15 3.44 -11.96
CA VAL A 319 -26.41 3.93 -13.32
C VAL A 319 -26.80 2.79 -14.25
N HIS A 320 -26.14 1.62 -14.12
CA HIS A 320 -26.53 0.41 -14.84
C HIS A 320 -27.91 -0.10 -14.42
N ALA A 321 -28.24 -0.04 -13.12
CA ALA A 321 -29.53 -0.52 -12.61
C ALA A 321 -30.72 0.39 -12.98
N THR A 322 -30.52 1.71 -13.09
CA THR A 322 -31.60 2.67 -13.41
C THR A 322 -31.87 2.83 -14.91
N CYS A 323 -31.24 2.03 -15.79
CA CYS A 323 -31.32 2.15 -17.25
C CYS A 323 -31.08 3.58 -17.77
N ALA A 324 -30.31 4.39 -17.05
CA ALA A 324 -29.93 5.74 -17.45
C ALA A 324 -28.77 5.65 -18.45
N THR A 325 -29.06 5.16 -19.66
CA THR A 325 -28.07 4.88 -20.73
C THR A 325 -27.37 6.13 -21.27
N GLU A 326 -27.78 7.32 -20.83
CA GLU A 326 -27.28 8.62 -21.27
C GLU A 326 -26.22 9.23 -20.33
N ARG A 327 -25.77 8.51 -19.27
CA ARG A 327 -24.68 8.99 -18.39
C ARG A 327 -23.59 7.96 -18.20
N SER A 328 -22.33 8.37 -18.42
CA SER A 328 -21.16 7.50 -18.18
C SER A 328 -20.47 7.84 -16.86
N VAL A 329 -20.14 6.84 -16.05
CA VAL A 329 -19.34 7.01 -14.81
C VAL A 329 -17.89 6.71 -15.13
N LYS A 330 -17.00 7.70 -15.01
CA LYS A 330 -15.56 7.54 -15.23
C LYS A 330 -14.89 6.94 -13.99
N ALA A 331 -13.80 6.20 -14.20
CA ALA A 331 -12.99 5.63 -13.12
C ALA A 331 -12.44 6.73 -12.20
N ALA A 332 -12.24 6.39 -10.93
CA ALA A 332 -11.71 7.33 -9.95
C ALA A 332 -10.22 7.64 -10.22
N ILE A 333 -9.90 8.89 -10.50
CA ILE A 333 -8.53 9.36 -10.81
C ILE A 333 -7.99 10.32 -9.75
N CYS A 334 -6.67 10.54 -9.78
CA CYS A 334 -6.06 11.55 -8.94
C CYS A 334 -6.57 12.94 -9.33
N LEU A 335 -6.72 13.86 -8.36
CA LEU A 335 -7.23 15.20 -8.64
C LEU A 335 -6.30 15.98 -9.59
N ASN A 336 -4.99 15.80 -9.49
CA ASN A 336 -4.03 16.40 -10.44
C ASN A 336 -4.16 15.88 -11.88
N ASP A 337 -4.75 14.71 -12.08
CA ASP A 337 -4.92 14.10 -13.41
C ASP A 337 -6.22 14.56 -14.08
N VAL A 338 -7.04 15.36 -13.40
CA VAL A 338 -8.25 15.95 -13.97
C VAL A 338 -7.87 17.08 -14.92
N SER A 339 -8.08 16.87 -16.22
CA SER A 339 -7.98 17.91 -17.24
C SER A 339 -9.22 18.79 -17.21
N ILE A 340 -9.02 20.09 -16.97
CA ILE A 340 -10.10 21.08 -16.98
C ILE A 340 -10.76 21.20 -18.37
N GLN A 341 -10.00 20.92 -19.44
CA GLN A 341 -10.47 21.01 -20.82
C GLN A 341 -11.43 19.87 -21.19
N ASP A 342 -11.40 18.78 -20.41
CA ASP A 342 -12.17 17.56 -20.66
C ASP A 342 -13.52 17.59 -19.90
N LEU A 343 -13.77 18.63 -19.10
CA LEU A 343 -15.00 18.80 -18.31
C LEU A 343 -16.03 19.63 -19.08
N GLY A 344 -17.08 18.96 -19.56
CA GLY A 344 -18.20 19.61 -20.22
C GLY A 344 -19.14 20.35 -19.26
N ALA A 345 -19.93 21.29 -19.77
CA ALA A 345 -20.93 22.02 -18.97
C ALA A 345 -22.08 21.13 -18.45
N LYS A 346 -22.29 19.97 -19.07
CA LYS A 346 -23.28 18.96 -18.66
C LYS A 346 -22.69 17.89 -17.71
N ASP A 347 -21.37 17.92 -17.47
CA ASP A 347 -20.68 16.93 -16.64
C ASP A 347 -20.85 17.22 -15.14
N THR A 348 -20.59 16.21 -14.32
CA THR A 348 -20.52 16.33 -12.86
C THR A 348 -19.18 15.84 -12.34
N LEU A 349 -18.49 16.65 -11.54
CA LEU A 349 -17.22 16.34 -10.87
C LEU A 349 -17.45 16.08 -9.37
N LEU A 350 -17.20 14.86 -8.92
CA LEU A 350 -17.27 14.45 -7.52
C LEU A 350 -15.85 14.29 -6.96
N ILE A 351 -15.51 15.04 -5.91
CA ILE A 351 -14.14 15.08 -5.38
C ILE A 351 -14.12 14.54 -3.96
N ILE A 352 -13.21 13.62 -3.66
CA ILE A 352 -12.92 13.17 -2.29
C ILE A 352 -11.58 13.73 -1.84
N ALA A 353 -11.60 14.67 -0.90
CA ALA A 353 -10.42 15.42 -0.47
C ALA A 353 -10.07 15.11 1.00
N SER A 354 -8.93 14.47 1.23
CA SER A 354 -8.34 14.39 2.58
C SER A 354 -7.51 15.63 2.87
N SER A 355 -7.59 16.13 4.10
CA SER A 355 -6.74 17.28 4.50
C SER A 355 -5.33 16.82 4.88
N ALA A 356 -4.31 17.51 4.38
CA ALA A 356 -2.92 17.32 4.82
C ALA A 356 -2.64 18.11 6.11
N HIS A 357 -1.39 18.09 6.59
CA HIS A 357 -0.99 18.83 7.79
C HIS A 357 -1.39 20.31 7.68
N GLY A 358 -2.04 20.83 8.74
CA GLY A 358 -2.52 22.21 8.79
C GLY A 358 -3.72 22.52 7.90
N GLY A 359 -4.48 21.50 7.43
CA GLY A 359 -5.66 21.72 6.59
C GLY A 359 -5.37 21.99 5.12
N SER A 360 -4.12 21.86 4.69
CA SER A 360 -3.72 22.13 3.31
C SER A 360 -4.18 21.04 2.35
N VAL A 361 -4.33 21.38 1.07
CA VAL A 361 -4.62 20.41 0.01
C VAL A 361 -3.38 19.53 -0.22
N PRO A 362 -3.52 18.19 -0.24
CA PRO A 362 -2.41 17.28 -0.54
C PRO A 362 -1.72 17.55 -1.88
N LEU A 363 -0.44 17.20 -2.00
CA LEU A 363 0.37 17.43 -3.22
C LEU A 363 -0.27 16.87 -4.50
N ASN A 364 -0.99 15.76 -4.37
CA ASN A 364 -1.70 15.12 -5.47
C ASN A 364 -3.05 15.80 -5.82
N GLY A 365 -3.32 16.98 -5.27
CA GLY A 365 -4.42 17.88 -5.66
C GLY A 365 -4.03 19.35 -5.84
N THR A 366 -2.79 19.74 -5.53
CA THR A 366 -2.34 21.14 -5.67
C THR A 366 -2.12 21.56 -7.13
N GLY A 367 -1.75 20.61 -8.00
CA GLY A 367 -1.56 20.86 -9.43
C GLY A 367 -2.88 21.25 -10.10
N PHE A 368 -3.99 20.60 -9.73
CA PHE A 368 -5.32 20.96 -10.20
C PHE A 368 -5.71 22.40 -9.82
N LEU A 369 -5.45 22.81 -8.57
CA LEU A 369 -5.72 24.19 -8.14
C LEU A 369 -4.84 25.22 -8.88
N ALA A 370 -3.57 24.89 -9.13
CA ALA A 370 -2.69 25.74 -9.93
C ALA A 370 -3.19 25.87 -11.38
N SER A 371 -3.66 24.77 -11.98
CA SER A 371 -4.26 24.78 -13.32
C SER A 371 -5.56 25.59 -13.38
N LEU A 372 -6.39 25.56 -12.33
CA LEU A 372 -7.57 26.43 -12.23
C LEU A 372 -7.16 27.90 -12.20
N GLN A 373 -6.19 28.26 -11.35
CA GLN A 373 -5.69 29.63 -11.23
C GLN A 373 -5.02 30.15 -12.50
N ALA A 374 -4.35 29.28 -13.27
CA ALA A 374 -3.70 29.62 -14.53
C ALA A 374 -4.69 29.75 -15.69
N SER A 375 -5.89 29.17 -15.57
CA SER A 375 -6.93 29.23 -16.59
C SER A 375 -7.81 30.48 -16.42
N SER A 376 -7.95 31.27 -17.49
CA SER A 376 -8.87 32.41 -17.51
C SER A 376 -10.31 32.02 -17.91
N ALA A 377 -10.56 30.74 -18.18
CA ALA A 377 -11.86 30.24 -18.66
C ALA A 377 -12.74 29.77 -17.50
N SER A 378 -14.04 30.09 -17.56
CA SER A 378 -15.04 29.60 -16.61
C SER A 378 -15.28 28.10 -16.83
N ILE A 379 -15.20 27.31 -15.77
CA ILE A 379 -15.47 25.87 -15.80
C ILE A 379 -16.94 25.60 -15.53
N GLY A 380 -17.76 25.40 -16.56
CA GLY A 380 -19.22 25.22 -16.42
C GLY A 380 -19.69 23.90 -15.79
N VAL A 381 -18.80 23.11 -15.19
CA VAL A 381 -19.08 21.78 -14.63
C VAL A 381 -19.85 21.85 -13.31
N ARG A 382 -20.74 20.88 -13.05
CA ARG A 382 -21.37 20.76 -11.72
C ARG A 382 -20.44 20.01 -10.76
N PHE A 383 -20.43 20.34 -9.46
CA PHE A 383 -19.53 19.65 -8.53
C PHE A 383 -20.06 19.43 -7.12
N SER A 384 -19.51 18.43 -6.43
CA SER A 384 -19.67 18.18 -5.00
C SER A 384 -18.36 17.65 -4.41
N VAL A 385 -18.03 18.07 -3.19
CA VAL A 385 -16.79 17.69 -2.50
C VAL A 385 -17.09 16.95 -1.20
N PHE A 386 -16.55 15.75 -1.06
CA PHE A 386 -16.50 15.01 0.19
C PHE A 386 -15.20 15.34 0.92
N GLY A 387 -15.32 16.01 2.06
CA GLY A 387 -14.20 16.29 2.95
C GLY A 387 -13.93 15.11 3.87
N ASN A 388 -12.77 14.47 3.70
CA ASN A 388 -12.25 13.46 4.62
C ASN A 388 -11.33 14.14 5.66
N GLY A 389 -11.96 14.73 6.68
CA GLY A 389 -11.29 15.50 7.73
C GLY A 389 -11.22 14.76 9.05
N ASP A 390 -10.60 15.37 10.05
CA ASP A 390 -10.51 14.85 11.42
C ASP A 390 -10.83 15.99 12.38
N THR A 391 -11.93 15.89 13.14
CA THR A 391 -12.35 16.96 14.07
C THR A 391 -11.39 17.19 15.23
N THR A 392 -10.40 16.31 15.44
CA THR A 392 -9.30 16.57 16.38
C THR A 392 -8.43 17.76 15.95
N TYR A 393 -8.49 18.15 14.67
CA TYR A 393 -7.85 19.34 14.11
C TYR A 393 -8.88 20.46 13.95
N THR A 394 -9.25 21.11 15.06
CA THR A 394 -10.38 22.06 15.13
C THR A 394 -10.30 23.18 14.10
N ASP A 395 -9.16 23.86 14.02
CA ASP A 395 -9.03 25.09 13.22
C ASP A 395 -8.85 24.81 11.73
N THR A 396 -8.61 23.54 11.38
CA THR A 396 -8.27 23.10 10.03
C THR A 396 -9.14 21.91 9.58
N TYR A 397 -10.27 21.68 10.26
CA TYR A 397 -11.16 20.57 9.97
C TYR A 397 -11.73 20.70 8.55
N ASN A 398 -11.43 19.70 7.71
CA ASN A 398 -11.79 19.70 6.28
C ASN A 398 -11.22 20.89 5.46
N GLY A 399 -10.11 21.49 5.89
CA GLY A 399 -9.51 22.67 5.23
C GLY A 399 -9.19 22.47 3.75
N ALA A 400 -8.77 21.26 3.34
CA ALA A 400 -8.49 20.97 1.94
C ALA A 400 -9.76 21.00 1.08
N ALA A 401 -10.83 20.37 1.58
CA ALA A 401 -12.12 20.33 0.91
C ALA A 401 -12.72 21.73 0.79
N GLN A 402 -12.63 22.54 1.85
CA GLN A 402 -13.05 23.95 1.84
C GLN A 402 -12.29 24.76 0.79
N SER A 403 -10.96 24.58 0.69
CA SER A 403 -10.12 25.27 -0.29
C SER A 403 -10.48 24.90 -1.73
N ILE A 404 -10.75 23.62 -1.98
CA ILE A 404 -11.16 23.12 -3.31
C ILE A 404 -12.53 23.69 -3.71
N VAL A 405 -13.50 23.68 -2.79
CA VAL A 405 -14.83 24.27 -3.03
C VAL A 405 -14.70 25.75 -3.37
N ALA A 406 -13.95 26.52 -2.57
CA ALA A 406 -13.74 27.95 -2.82
C ALA A 406 -13.12 28.22 -4.19
N SER A 407 -12.10 27.44 -4.58
CA SER A 407 -11.45 27.58 -5.88
C SER A 407 -12.37 27.23 -7.05
N LEU A 408 -13.14 26.14 -6.96
CA LEU A 408 -14.08 25.74 -8.01
C LEU A 408 -15.19 26.78 -8.20
N THR A 409 -15.78 27.27 -7.10
CA THR A 409 -16.80 28.32 -7.15
C THR A 409 -16.25 29.63 -7.74
N GLN A 410 -15.02 30.01 -7.38
CA GLN A 410 -14.38 31.22 -7.94
C GLN A 410 -14.19 31.15 -9.46
N HIS A 411 -13.98 29.96 -10.02
CA HIS A 411 -13.75 29.76 -11.46
C HIS A 411 -15.01 29.32 -12.22
N GLY A 412 -16.20 29.52 -11.64
CA GLY A 412 -17.49 29.38 -12.33
C GLY A 412 -18.09 27.99 -12.36
N ALA A 413 -17.57 27.03 -11.57
CA ALA A 413 -18.19 25.73 -11.37
C ALA A 413 -19.50 25.85 -10.60
N GLN A 414 -20.49 25.04 -10.98
CA GLN A 414 -21.82 25.07 -10.38
C GLN A 414 -21.91 24.07 -9.21
N PRO A 415 -22.12 24.51 -7.97
CA PRO A 415 -22.25 23.58 -6.85
C PRO A 415 -23.55 22.77 -6.94
N LEU A 416 -23.49 21.48 -6.61
CA LEU A 416 -24.68 20.68 -6.29
C LEU A 416 -25.28 21.13 -4.94
N GLU A 417 -26.53 20.73 -4.67
CA GLU A 417 -27.24 21.08 -3.42
C GLU A 417 -26.41 20.67 -2.19
N THR A 418 -25.82 19.47 -2.24
CA THR A 418 -24.79 19.06 -1.27
C THR A 418 -23.39 19.44 -1.78
N THR A 419 -22.99 20.71 -1.63
CA THR A 419 -21.72 21.21 -2.17
C THR A 419 -20.49 20.65 -1.43
N LEU A 420 -20.51 20.68 -0.10
CA LEU A 420 -19.44 20.18 0.77
C LEU A 420 -20.03 19.26 1.82
N PHE A 421 -19.61 18.00 1.81
CA PHE A 421 -19.97 17.03 2.84
C PHE A 421 -18.79 16.80 3.77
N ALA A 422 -18.89 17.26 5.03
CA ALA A 422 -17.81 17.20 6.00
C ALA A 422 -17.83 15.89 6.79
N ALA A 423 -17.08 14.89 6.34
CA ALA A 423 -16.90 13.64 7.06
C ALA A 423 -15.78 13.75 8.10
N ASP A 424 -15.90 12.91 9.13
CA ASP A 424 -15.00 12.91 10.28
C ASP A 424 -14.36 11.53 10.51
N THR A 425 -13.07 11.44 10.21
CA THR A 425 -12.25 10.25 10.45
C THR A 425 -12.05 9.96 11.94
N ALA A 426 -12.22 10.95 12.83
CA ALA A 426 -12.21 10.71 14.28
C ALA A 426 -13.40 9.85 14.73
N VAL A 427 -14.52 9.94 13.99
CA VAL A 427 -15.73 9.14 14.20
C VAL A 427 -15.58 7.77 13.55
N GLN A 428 -15.16 7.71 12.28
CA GLN A 428 -15.01 6.47 11.51
C GLN A 428 -13.93 6.62 10.43
N ASN A 429 -12.92 5.74 10.41
CA ASN A 429 -11.83 5.80 9.42
C ASN A 429 -11.61 4.43 8.74
N PRO A 430 -11.82 4.29 7.42
CA PRO A 430 -12.41 5.29 6.52
C PRO A 430 -13.88 5.59 6.86
N PRO A 431 -14.38 6.79 6.57
CA PRO A 431 -15.73 7.22 6.94
C PRO A 431 -16.80 6.64 5.98
N TRP A 432 -16.95 5.31 5.95
CA TRP A 432 -17.84 4.60 5.04
C TRP A 432 -19.31 4.99 5.16
N ARG A 433 -19.82 5.19 6.39
CA ARG A 433 -21.22 5.59 6.60
C ARG A 433 -21.50 6.99 6.08
N ALA A 434 -20.55 7.90 6.29
CA ALA A 434 -20.61 9.25 5.74
C ALA A 434 -20.56 9.23 4.20
N LEU A 435 -19.76 8.34 3.60
CA LEU A 435 -19.73 8.15 2.15
C LEU A 435 -21.08 7.66 1.62
N GLU A 436 -21.72 6.69 2.28
CA GLU A 436 -23.06 6.20 1.92
C GLU A 436 -24.12 7.29 2.03
N GLU A 437 -24.07 8.11 3.08
CA GLU A 437 -24.98 9.24 3.27
C GLU A 437 -24.78 10.32 2.20
N TRP A 438 -23.53 10.68 1.90
CA TRP A 438 -23.20 11.62 0.83
C TRP A 438 -23.65 11.09 -0.54
N LEU A 439 -23.44 9.80 -0.82
CA LEU A 439 -23.91 9.15 -2.04
C LEU A 439 -25.44 9.23 -2.14
N ARG A 440 -26.19 9.00 -1.05
CA ARG A 440 -27.65 9.13 -1.04
C ARG A 440 -28.09 10.56 -1.42
N LEU A 441 -27.41 11.57 -0.90
CA LEU A 441 -27.70 12.97 -1.24
C LEU A 441 -27.38 13.28 -2.71
N ILE A 442 -26.22 12.84 -3.20
CA ILE A 442 -25.82 13.01 -4.59
C ILE A 442 -26.80 12.33 -5.54
N ARG A 443 -27.28 11.13 -5.23
CA ARG A 443 -28.24 10.42 -6.09
C ARG A 443 -29.50 11.22 -6.34
N ARG A 444 -30.01 11.91 -5.32
CA ARG A 444 -31.16 12.81 -5.44
C ARG A 444 -30.84 14.01 -6.33
N ASP A 445 -29.67 14.64 -6.14
CA ASP A 445 -29.22 15.79 -6.93
C ASP A 445 -28.88 15.43 -8.40
N LEU A 446 -28.57 14.15 -8.64
CA LEU A 446 -28.36 13.57 -9.96
C LEU A 446 -29.65 12.97 -10.55
N GLU A 447 -30.80 13.03 -9.88
CA GLU A 447 -32.06 12.43 -10.36
C GLU A 447 -31.96 10.91 -10.65
N LEU A 448 -31.13 10.19 -9.89
CA LEU A 448 -30.89 8.74 -10.02
C LEU A 448 -31.78 7.89 -9.06
N GLU A 449 -32.99 8.35 -8.77
CA GLU A 449 -33.96 7.66 -7.89
C GLU A 449 -35.29 7.33 -8.59
N GLU A 450 -35.79 6.09 -8.37
CA GLU A 450 -37.21 5.76 -8.54
C GLU A 450 -37.99 6.14 -7.28
N TYR A 451 -39.17 6.74 -7.47
CA TYR A 451 -40.09 7.17 -6.42
C TYR A 451 -40.42 6.03 -5.43
N SER A 452 -39.92 6.10 -4.21
CA SER A 452 -40.50 5.36 -3.08
C SER A 452 -40.54 6.23 -1.83
N SER A 453 -41.75 6.61 -1.46
CA SER A 453 -42.09 7.45 -0.31
C SER A 453 -41.84 6.70 1.00
N GLY A 454 -40.69 6.95 1.63
CA GLY A 454 -40.39 6.63 3.02
C GLY A 454 -40.00 7.91 3.77
N SER A 455 -40.84 8.36 4.70
CA SER A 455 -40.69 9.64 5.41
C SER A 455 -39.34 9.82 6.12
N PRO A 456 -38.77 11.04 6.12
CA PRO A 456 -37.57 11.34 6.88
C PRO A 456 -37.91 11.43 8.37
N ALA A 457 -37.32 10.55 9.17
CA ALA A 457 -37.26 10.73 10.61
C ALA A 457 -36.29 11.89 10.90
N ASN A 458 -36.83 13.02 11.34
CA ASN A 458 -36.09 14.13 11.90
C ASN A 458 -35.18 13.65 13.05
N LEU A 459 -33.88 13.70 12.83
CA LEU A 459 -32.87 13.72 13.90
C LEU A 459 -31.92 14.87 13.59
N SER A 460 -32.36 16.07 13.95
CA SER A 460 -31.46 17.15 14.30
C SER A 460 -30.59 16.67 15.46
N SER A 461 -29.38 16.18 15.17
CA SER A 461 -28.35 16.06 16.20
C SER A 461 -27.24 17.04 15.82
N SER A 462 -27.22 18.12 16.60
CA SER A 462 -26.09 19.03 16.74
C SER A 462 -24.78 18.24 16.83
N SER A 463 -23.74 18.80 16.23
CA SER A 463 -22.32 18.40 16.24
C SER A 463 -21.64 18.25 17.62
N ASP A 464 -22.43 18.17 18.70
CA ASP A 464 -21.99 17.95 20.08
C ASP A 464 -22.23 16.50 20.58
N ASP A 465 -22.91 15.63 19.81
CA ASP A 465 -23.37 14.31 20.29
C ASP A 465 -22.33 13.15 20.16
N VAL A 466 -21.09 13.46 19.77
CA VAL A 466 -20.07 12.43 19.39
C VAL A 466 -19.25 11.88 20.58
N GLN A 467 -19.38 12.41 21.81
CA GLN A 467 -18.48 12.05 22.93
C GLN A 467 -19.11 11.25 24.09
N THR A 468 -20.33 10.74 23.95
CA THR A 468 -21.03 9.98 25.01
C THR A 468 -21.26 8.50 24.66
N GLY A 469 -20.36 7.89 23.89
CA GLY A 469 -20.43 6.44 23.70
C GLY A 469 -20.12 5.71 25.01
N ILE A 470 -21.03 4.82 25.44
CA ILE A 470 -21.03 4.09 26.71
C ILE A 470 -19.61 3.70 27.14
N PHE A 471 -19.06 4.45 28.09
CA PHE A 471 -17.76 4.13 28.66
C PHE A 471 -17.92 3.17 29.84
N SER A 472 -16.99 2.24 29.98
CA SER A 472 -17.01 1.24 31.05
C SER A 472 -15.87 1.45 32.04
N THR A 473 -16.13 1.13 33.30
CA THR A 473 -15.11 1.20 34.35
C THR A 473 -14.24 -0.05 34.31
N ALA A 474 -12.94 0.14 34.11
CA ALA A 474 -11.93 -0.89 34.27
C ALA A 474 -11.17 -0.73 35.59
N ARG A 475 -10.51 -1.80 36.04
CA ARG A 475 -9.68 -1.82 37.25
C ARG A 475 -8.30 -2.37 36.97
N MET A 476 -7.27 -1.77 37.55
CA MET A 476 -5.91 -2.29 37.46
C MET A 476 -5.78 -3.61 38.24
N ILE A 477 -5.37 -4.72 37.62
CA ILE A 477 -5.19 -6.03 38.28
C ILE A 477 -3.73 -6.31 38.56
N SER A 478 -2.90 -6.32 37.51
CA SER A 478 -1.46 -6.62 37.64
C SER A 478 -0.63 -5.92 36.58
N LYS A 479 0.65 -5.71 36.91
CA LYS A 479 1.67 -5.17 36.02
C LYS A 479 2.92 -6.03 36.13
N VAL A 480 3.39 -6.53 34.99
CA VAL A 480 4.60 -7.36 34.89
C VAL A 480 5.53 -6.73 33.86
N SER A 481 6.83 -6.71 34.14
CA SER A 481 7.85 -6.16 33.26
C SER A 481 9.21 -6.76 33.60
N ASP A 482 10.04 -7.01 32.58
CA ASP A 482 11.43 -7.45 32.76
C ASP A 482 12.32 -6.27 33.17
N ASP A 483 12.07 -5.09 32.59
CA ASP A 483 12.82 -3.86 32.78
C ASP A 483 11.85 -2.67 32.90
N PRO A 484 11.98 -1.79 33.91
CA PRO A 484 11.06 -0.66 34.11
C PRO A 484 10.89 0.27 32.90
N THR A 485 11.89 0.32 32.02
CA THR A 485 11.94 1.12 30.78
C THR A 485 11.60 0.30 29.53
N GLY A 486 11.49 -1.02 29.65
CA GLY A 486 11.08 -1.96 28.61
C GLY A 486 9.56 -2.14 28.54
N LEU A 487 9.13 -3.17 27.80
CA LEU A 487 7.73 -3.53 27.66
C LEU A 487 7.11 -3.90 29.02
N GLN A 488 5.85 -3.51 29.20
CA GLN A 488 5.05 -3.84 30.37
C GLN A 488 3.78 -4.56 29.95
N GLN A 489 3.53 -5.72 30.54
CA GLN A 489 2.26 -6.42 30.41
C GLN A 489 1.33 -5.94 31.53
N ILE A 490 0.19 -5.40 31.14
CA ILE A 490 -0.82 -4.85 32.04
C ILE A 490 -2.08 -5.71 31.93
N THR A 491 -2.53 -6.28 33.04
CA THR A 491 -3.82 -6.96 33.11
C THR A 491 -4.82 -6.03 33.79
N ILE A 492 -5.96 -5.84 33.14
CA ILE A 492 -7.06 -5.01 33.62
C ILE A 492 -8.32 -5.85 33.80
N GLY A 493 -9.13 -5.47 34.78
CA GLY A 493 -10.44 -6.05 35.04
C GLY A 493 -11.51 -5.27 34.30
N VAL A 494 -12.17 -5.90 33.35
CA VAL A 494 -13.27 -5.33 32.55
C VAL A 494 -14.52 -6.17 32.78
N LYS A 495 -15.49 -5.62 33.53
CA LYS A 495 -16.71 -6.35 33.88
C LYS A 495 -17.76 -6.15 32.80
N GLY A 496 -18.22 -7.24 32.18
CA GLY A 496 -19.32 -7.21 31.22
C GLY A 496 -18.97 -6.59 29.86
N LEU A 497 -17.69 -6.39 29.56
CA LEU A 497 -17.21 -6.00 28.24
C LEU A 497 -16.79 -7.24 27.47
N SER A 498 -17.33 -7.41 26.26
CA SER A 498 -16.85 -8.40 25.29
C SER A 498 -15.97 -7.73 24.25
N HIS A 499 -14.98 -8.47 23.76
CA HIS A 499 -14.11 -8.02 22.67
C HIS A 499 -13.76 -9.17 21.74
N GLU A 500 -13.58 -8.82 20.48
CA GLU A 500 -13.08 -9.72 19.44
C GLU A 500 -11.54 -9.74 19.49
N PRO A 501 -10.89 -10.81 18.98
CA PRO A 501 -9.46 -10.79 18.74
C PRO A 501 -9.05 -9.56 17.92
N LEU A 502 -7.84 -9.02 18.15
CA LEU A 502 -7.32 -7.83 17.45
C LEU A 502 -8.08 -6.51 17.71
N SER A 503 -9.04 -6.50 18.63
CA SER A 503 -9.72 -5.27 19.06
C SER A 503 -8.78 -4.31 19.79
N HIS A 504 -9.20 -3.05 19.88
CA HIS A 504 -8.49 -1.99 20.60
C HIS A 504 -9.21 -1.57 21.87
N LEU A 505 -8.42 -1.20 22.87
CA LEU A 505 -8.86 -0.53 24.08
C LEU A 505 -8.51 0.96 23.99
N ARG A 506 -9.53 1.82 24.01
CA ARG A 506 -9.39 3.26 24.17
C ARG A 506 -9.47 3.62 25.65
N LEU A 507 -8.36 4.12 26.19
CA LEU A 507 -8.19 4.50 27.60
C LEU A 507 -8.25 6.02 27.76
N HIS A 508 -9.16 6.50 28.61
CA HIS A 508 -9.05 7.83 29.17
C HIS A 508 -8.14 7.81 30.40
N VAL A 509 -7.04 8.54 30.31
CA VAL A 509 -6.08 8.63 31.41
C VAL A 509 -6.66 9.55 32.48
N PRO A 510 -6.90 9.06 33.71
CA PRO A 510 -7.50 9.89 34.73
C PRO A 510 -6.53 11.00 35.17
N ASN A 511 -7.07 12.21 35.33
CA ASN A 511 -6.31 13.34 35.84
C ASN A 511 -5.86 13.12 37.30
N ASN A 512 -4.78 13.80 37.67
CA ASN A 512 -4.29 13.77 39.04
C ASN A 512 -5.35 14.34 40.00
N ARG A 513 -5.61 13.63 41.11
CA ARG A 513 -6.56 14.04 42.14
C ARG A 513 -6.31 15.44 42.69
N SER A 514 -5.04 15.88 42.79
CA SER A 514 -4.72 17.24 43.25
C SER A 514 -5.15 18.30 42.23
N ALA A 515 -4.86 18.07 40.95
CA ALA A 515 -5.25 18.97 39.86
C ALA A 515 -6.77 19.10 39.75
N VAL A 516 -7.50 17.96 39.77
CA VAL A 516 -8.96 17.94 39.75
C VAL A 516 -9.55 18.69 40.95
N ARG A 517 -9.00 18.49 42.15
CA ARG A 517 -9.49 19.20 43.35
C ARG A 517 -9.25 20.70 43.25
N ASN A 518 -8.10 21.13 42.76
CA ASN A 518 -7.77 22.54 42.59
C ASN A 518 -8.69 23.20 41.56
N ALA A 519 -8.96 22.51 40.45
CA ALA A 519 -9.89 22.95 39.43
C ALA A 519 -11.32 23.10 39.94
N LEU A 520 -11.87 22.06 40.58
CA LEU A 520 -13.23 22.11 41.14
C LEU A 520 -13.35 23.26 42.15
N ARG A 521 -12.35 23.45 43.00
CA ARG A 521 -12.31 24.54 43.97
C ARG A 521 -12.31 25.92 43.30
N ALA A 522 -11.49 26.12 42.28
CA ALA A 522 -11.40 27.38 41.56
C ALA A 522 -12.72 27.73 40.85
N LEU A 523 -13.40 26.73 40.30
CA LEU A 523 -14.69 26.87 39.61
C LEU A 523 -15.90 26.93 40.56
N GLY A 524 -15.70 26.88 41.88
CA GLY A 524 -16.82 26.87 42.84
C GLY A 524 -17.62 25.56 42.90
N LEU A 525 -17.12 24.48 42.29
CA LEU A 525 -17.81 23.19 42.22
C LEU A 525 -17.47 22.29 43.42
N ASN A 526 -18.47 21.56 43.91
CA ASN A 526 -18.35 20.61 45.02
C ASN A 526 -18.13 19.16 44.58
N GLY A 527 -18.20 18.88 43.27
CA GLY A 527 -17.93 17.56 42.69
C GLY A 527 -19.15 16.65 42.59
N LYS A 528 -20.32 17.08 43.06
CA LYS A 528 -21.59 16.31 43.02
C LYS A 528 -22.58 16.84 42.00
N GLU A 529 -22.28 17.98 41.38
CA GLU A 529 -23.12 18.55 40.33
C GLU A 529 -23.23 17.57 39.16
N ILE A 530 -24.42 17.45 38.59
CA ILE A 530 -24.67 16.54 37.48
C ILE A 530 -24.42 17.27 36.17
N VAL A 531 -23.58 16.69 35.33
CA VAL A 531 -23.24 17.20 34.00
C VAL A 531 -24.08 16.46 32.96
N SER A 532 -24.98 17.18 32.29
CA SER A 532 -25.96 16.57 31.37
C SER A 532 -25.30 15.98 30.12
N LYS A 533 -24.29 16.66 29.56
CA LYS A 533 -23.59 16.27 28.32
C LYS A 533 -22.67 15.04 28.43
N PHE A 534 -22.45 14.46 29.62
CA PHE A 534 -21.55 13.31 29.81
C PHE A 534 -22.19 12.23 30.69
N GLU A 535 -23.16 11.50 30.14
CA GLU A 535 -23.86 10.38 30.80
C GLU A 535 -24.51 10.72 32.16
N LYS A 536 -24.87 11.99 32.40
CA LYS A 536 -25.31 12.47 33.73
C LYS A 536 -24.28 12.15 34.83
N SER A 537 -23.00 12.15 34.48
CA SER A 537 -21.90 11.96 35.42
C SER A 537 -21.76 13.16 36.34
N THR A 538 -21.08 12.97 37.47
CA THR A 538 -20.78 14.07 38.38
C THR A 538 -19.66 14.95 37.80
N SER A 539 -19.63 16.22 38.15
CA SER A 539 -18.56 17.16 37.81
C SER A 539 -17.18 16.61 38.21
N LEU A 540 -17.08 15.89 39.34
CA LEU A 540 -15.87 15.17 39.74
C LEU A 540 -15.48 14.06 38.74
N ALA A 541 -16.45 13.24 38.31
CA ALA A 541 -16.19 12.17 37.36
C ALA A 541 -15.79 12.72 35.98
N PHE A 542 -16.42 13.81 35.53
CA PHE A 542 -16.05 14.51 34.30
C PHE A 542 -14.62 15.07 34.37
N MET A 543 -14.31 15.85 35.40
CA MET A 543 -12.98 16.44 35.57
C MET A 543 -11.89 15.39 35.75
N THR A 544 -12.23 14.23 36.32
CA THR A 544 -11.27 13.14 36.50
C THR A 544 -10.99 12.41 35.19
N ASN A 545 -12.02 12.08 34.40
CA ASN A 545 -11.85 11.12 33.30
C ASN A 545 -11.88 11.75 31.90
N PHE A 546 -12.52 12.90 31.72
CA PHE A 546 -12.79 13.44 30.38
C PHE A 546 -12.12 14.79 30.15
N ALA A 547 -12.01 15.65 31.16
CA ALA A 547 -11.39 16.97 31.00
C ALA A 547 -9.88 16.89 30.68
N ASP A 548 -9.38 17.73 29.77
CA ASP A 548 -7.95 17.91 29.51
C ASP A 548 -7.41 19.12 30.28
N LEU A 549 -6.84 18.89 31.46
CA LEU A 549 -6.40 19.96 32.35
C LEU A 549 -5.01 20.52 32.00
N ASP A 550 -4.48 20.24 30.81
CA ASP A 550 -3.20 20.79 30.35
C ASP A 550 -3.38 21.87 29.26
N ARG A 551 -4.56 21.96 28.66
CA ARG A 551 -4.88 22.91 27.59
C ARG A 551 -5.72 24.07 28.13
N PRO A 552 -5.67 25.26 27.51
CA PRO A 552 -6.53 26.39 27.89
C PRO A 552 -8.02 26.10 27.66
N PHE A 553 -8.89 26.97 28.18
CA PHE A 553 -10.32 26.91 27.85
C PHE A 553 -10.55 27.19 26.36
N LYS A 554 -11.47 26.45 25.73
CA LYS A 554 -11.85 26.63 24.32
C LYS A 554 -12.45 28.03 24.07
N HIS A 555 -13.22 28.52 25.03
CA HIS A 555 -13.88 29.82 25.00
C HIS A 555 -14.24 30.26 26.43
N ILE A 556 -14.57 31.54 26.59
CA ILE A 556 -14.85 32.16 27.90
C ILE A 556 -16.26 32.77 28.01
N SER A 557 -17.21 32.36 27.15
CA SER A 557 -18.60 32.86 27.21
C SER A 557 -19.26 32.60 28.58
N TRP A 558 -18.89 31.50 29.23
CA TRP A 558 -19.34 31.13 30.59
C TRP A 558 -18.87 32.10 31.68
N ALA A 559 -17.79 32.84 31.43
CA ALA A 559 -17.15 33.76 32.37
C ALA A 559 -17.75 35.18 32.36
N SER A 560 -18.84 35.41 31.61
CA SER A 560 -19.52 36.71 31.54
C SER A 560 -19.86 37.32 32.92
N PRO A 561 -20.29 36.54 33.94
CA PRO A 561 -20.55 37.06 35.29
C PRO A 561 -19.31 37.47 36.11
N LEU A 562 -18.09 37.19 35.64
CA LEU A 562 -16.86 37.34 36.41
C LEU A 562 -16.23 38.75 36.33
N GLU A 563 -16.78 39.67 35.53
CA GLU A 563 -16.25 41.04 35.31
C GLU A 563 -14.74 41.10 35.00
N LEU A 564 -14.24 40.12 34.24
CA LEU A 564 -12.81 40.00 33.91
C LEU A 564 -12.32 41.09 32.95
N GLY A 565 -11.13 41.63 33.20
CA GLY A 565 -10.43 42.54 32.29
C GLY A 565 -9.84 41.83 31.06
N ASP A 566 -9.43 42.58 30.03
CA ASP A 566 -8.97 42.01 28.75
C ASP A 566 -7.75 41.09 28.90
N SER A 567 -6.81 41.43 29.79
CA SER A 567 -5.62 40.61 30.08
C SER A 567 -5.98 39.28 30.77
N GLU A 568 -6.97 39.26 31.65
CA GLU A 568 -7.44 38.06 32.34
C GLU A 568 -8.20 37.15 31.36
N ARG A 569 -9.02 37.74 30.48
CA ARG A 569 -9.74 37.03 29.41
C ARG A 569 -8.78 36.33 28.45
N GLN A 570 -7.74 37.04 28.01
CA GLN A 570 -6.70 36.47 27.15
C GLN A 570 -5.91 35.37 27.87
N SER A 571 -5.65 35.52 29.16
CA SER A 571 -4.93 34.52 29.95
C SER A 571 -5.72 33.22 30.10
N LEU A 572 -7.05 33.28 30.27
CA LEU A 572 -7.91 32.08 30.35
C LEU A 572 -7.96 31.27 29.04
N THR A 573 -7.78 31.91 27.89
CA THR A 573 -7.81 31.25 26.57
C THR A 573 -6.41 30.87 26.05
N SER A 574 -5.34 31.33 26.68
CA SER A 574 -3.95 31.07 26.24
C SER A 574 -3.11 30.27 27.21
N LEU A 575 -3.35 30.37 28.53
CA LEU A 575 -2.55 29.68 29.54
C LEU A 575 -3.07 28.25 29.82
N PRO A 576 -2.15 27.31 30.11
CA PRO A 576 -2.51 26.01 30.65
C PRO A 576 -3.38 26.13 31.90
N TRP A 577 -4.29 25.17 32.06
CA TRP A 577 -5.30 25.18 33.11
C TRP A 577 -4.76 25.42 34.54
N PRO A 578 -3.62 24.86 35.00
CA PRO A 578 -3.08 25.10 36.34
C PRO A 578 -2.78 26.58 36.63
N GLU A 579 -2.47 27.36 35.61
CA GLU A 579 -2.22 28.80 35.72
C GLU A 579 -3.52 29.59 35.48
N ALA A 580 -4.32 29.20 34.49
CA ALA A 580 -5.60 29.84 34.19
C ALA A 580 -6.56 29.84 35.39
N VAL A 581 -6.65 28.72 36.13
CA VAL A 581 -7.56 28.62 37.28
C VAL A 581 -7.13 29.49 38.48
N LYS A 582 -5.90 30.01 38.53
CA LYS A 582 -5.46 30.94 39.59
C LYS A 582 -6.05 32.34 39.44
N ILE A 583 -6.48 32.69 38.23
CA ILE A 583 -7.14 33.97 37.90
C ILE A 583 -8.58 33.96 38.40
N LEU A 584 -9.20 32.78 38.50
CA LEU A 584 -10.59 32.60 38.88
C LEU A 584 -10.77 32.74 40.40
N ARG A 585 -11.78 33.52 40.80
CA ARG A 585 -12.21 33.64 42.20
C ARG A 585 -13.43 32.77 42.43
N LYS A 586 -13.32 31.86 43.39
CA LYS A 586 -14.34 30.85 43.69
C LYS A 586 -15.73 31.46 43.89
N GLU A 587 -15.82 32.58 44.60
CA GLU A 587 -17.07 33.25 44.94
C GLU A 587 -17.80 33.76 43.70
N GLN A 588 -17.05 34.20 42.68
CA GLN A 588 -17.60 34.72 41.43
C GLN A 588 -18.02 33.57 40.48
N CYS A 589 -17.27 32.46 40.46
CA CYS A 589 -17.59 31.31 39.62
C CYS A 589 -18.90 30.61 40.01
N LEU A 590 -19.40 30.79 41.23
CA LEU A 590 -20.72 30.28 41.66
C LEU A 590 -21.89 30.88 40.87
N ALA A 591 -21.71 32.07 40.28
CA ALA A 591 -22.71 32.72 39.43
C ALA A 591 -22.67 32.23 37.97
N CYS A 592 -21.67 31.42 37.58
CA CYS A 592 -21.50 30.93 36.22
C CYS A 592 -22.35 29.69 35.93
N ASN A 593 -22.76 29.53 34.67
CA ASN A 593 -23.49 28.34 34.22
C ASN A 593 -22.55 27.12 34.15
N LEU A 594 -22.87 26.07 34.90
CA LEU A 594 -22.14 24.80 34.92
C LEU A 594 -21.97 24.22 33.51
N GLU A 595 -23.02 24.14 32.71
CA GLU A 595 -22.95 23.55 31.37
C GLU A 595 -22.03 24.37 30.46
N GLY A 596 -22.07 25.69 30.58
CA GLY A 596 -21.16 26.59 29.87
C GLY A 596 -19.69 26.37 30.25
N ILE A 597 -19.40 26.16 31.54
CA ILE A 597 -18.06 25.82 32.02
C ILE A 597 -17.61 24.49 31.43
N ILE A 598 -18.45 23.45 31.52
CA ILE A 598 -18.12 22.11 31.01
C ILE A 598 -17.83 22.14 29.52
N THR A 599 -18.64 22.85 28.71
CA THR A 599 -18.43 22.94 27.26
C THR A 599 -17.17 23.70 26.87
N ALA A 600 -16.74 24.63 27.72
CA ALA A 600 -15.51 25.39 27.51
C ALA A 600 -14.24 24.58 27.81
N ILE A 601 -14.36 23.43 28.47
CA ILE A 601 -13.21 22.60 28.84
C ILE A 601 -12.82 21.70 27.65
N PRO A 602 -11.54 21.69 27.23
CA PRO A 602 -11.05 20.73 26.26
C PRO A 602 -11.17 19.29 26.79
N ILE A 603 -11.44 18.34 25.90
CA ILE A 603 -11.68 16.95 26.27
C ILE A 603 -10.45 16.13 25.91
N SER A 604 -10.01 15.34 26.88
CA SER A 604 -8.83 14.50 26.78
C SER A 604 -9.00 13.47 25.66
N VAL A 605 -8.04 13.43 24.76
CA VAL A 605 -8.01 12.41 23.70
C VAL A 605 -7.69 11.05 24.33
N PRO A 606 -8.53 10.01 24.16
CA PRO A 606 -8.23 8.69 24.69
C PRO A 606 -7.00 8.09 24.01
N ARG A 607 -6.23 7.29 24.75
CA ARG A 607 -5.07 6.57 24.22
C ARG A 607 -5.51 5.18 23.78
N THR A 608 -5.20 4.82 22.55
CA THR A 608 -5.55 3.52 21.98
C THR A 608 -4.43 2.51 22.23
N TYR A 609 -4.79 1.33 22.73
CA TYR A 609 -3.90 0.19 22.92
C TYR A 609 -4.51 -1.04 22.27
N SER A 610 -3.71 -1.81 21.54
CA SER A 610 -4.13 -3.10 21.01
C SER A 610 -4.30 -4.10 22.16
N ILE A 611 -5.39 -4.86 22.14
CA ILE A 611 -5.66 -5.87 23.16
C ILE A 611 -4.73 -7.07 22.91
N ALA A 612 -4.11 -7.58 23.97
CA ALA A 612 -3.13 -8.67 23.94
C ALA A 612 -3.68 -10.04 24.35
N SER A 613 -5.00 -10.15 24.51
CA SER A 613 -5.70 -11.36 24.96
C SER A 613 -6.97 -11.62 24.16
N SER A 614 -7.22 -12.89 23.80
CA SER A 614 -8.50 -13.34 23.24
C SER A 614 -9.51 -13.64 24.35
N GLN A 615 -10.74 -13.13 24.22
CA GLN A 615 -11.82 -13.38 25.18
C GLN A 615 -12.14 -14.89 25.29
N ASP A 616 -12.10 -15.63 24.18
CA ASP A 616 -12.46 -17.05 24.13
C ASP A 616 -11.51 -17.90 24.98
N LEU A 617 -10.20 -17.68 24.83
CA LEU A 617 -9.20 -18.39 25.62
C LEU A 617 -9.27 -17.98 27.11
N MET A 618 -9.46 -16.68 27.38
CA MET A 618 -9.57 -16.17 28.74
C MET A 618 -10.80 -16.73 29.47
N SER A 619 -11.92 -16.88 28.76
CA SER A 619 -13.13 -17.51 29.30
C SER A 619 -12.90 -18.97 29.68
N SER A 620 -12.18 -19.72 28.83
CA SER A 620 -11.80 -21.11 29.07
C SER A 620 -10.91 -21.27 30.31
N CYS A 621 -10.07 -20.27 30.60
CA CYS A 621 -9.23 -20.21 31.80
C CYS A 621 -9.93 -19.61 33.04
N ARG A 622 -11.28 -19.46 33.03
CA ARG A 622 -12.08 -18.84 34.11
C ARG A 622 -11.66 -17.39 34.43
N ARG A 623 -11.12 -16.66 33.44
CA ARG A 623 -10.68 -15.25 33.52
C ARG A 623 -11.54 -14.34 32.64
N THR A 624 -12.86 -14.57 32.59
CA THR A 624 -13.82 -13.88 31.71
C THR A 624 -13.85 -12.35 31.82
N ASN A 625 -13.40 -11.79 32.94
CA ASN A 625 -13.37 -10.34 33.16
C ASN A 625 -11.96 -9.74 33.08
N HIS A 626 -10.97 -10.44 32.52
CA HIS A 626 -9.60 -9.97 32.43
C HIS A 626 -9.21 -9.69 30.98
N LEU A 627 -8.48 -8.61 30.79
CA LEU A 627 -7.94 -8.20 29.50
C LEU A 627 -6.46 -7.85 29.68
N ASP A 628 -5.61 -8.37 28.81
CA ASP A 628 -4.18 -8.08 28.80
C ASP A 628 -3.85 -6.99 27.76
N LEU A 629 -2.92 -6.11 28.10
CA LEU A 629 -2.30 -5.11 27.23
C LEU A 629 -0.78 -5.31 27.25
N VAL A 630 -0.11 -4.95 26.15
CA VAL A 630 1.35 -4.77 26.13
C VAL A 630 1.63 -3.30 25.82
N ILE A 631 2.29 -2.61 26.74
CA ILE A 631 2.59 -1.18 26.62
C ILE A 631 4.09 -0.94 26.60
N GLN A 632 4.52 0.02 25.79
CA GLN A 632 5.86 0.59 25.86
C GLN A 632 5.79 1.91 26.66
N PRO A 633 6.40 1.98 27.86
CA PRO A 633 6.48 3.21 28.63
C PRO A 633 7.24 4.30 27.85
N ARG A 634 6.75 5.54 27.93
CA ARG A 634 7.40 6.73 27.37
C ARG A 634 7.66 7.76 28.45
N VAL A 635 8.83 8.40 28.36
CA VAL A 635 9.21 9.50 29.25
C VAL A 635 8.25 10.67 29.01
N GLY A 636 7.69 11.24 30.08
CA GLY A 636 6.75 12.37 29.99
C GLY A 636 5.33 12.03 29.51
N GLY A 637 5.05 10.78 29.13
CA GLY A 637 3.72 10.37 28.65
C GLY A 637 2.71 10.22 29.79
N LYS A 638 1.58 10.96 29.75
CA LYS A 638 0.48 10.87 30.75
C LYS A 638 0.05 9.44 31.05
N ALA A 639 -0.17 8.62 30.01
CA ALA A 639 -0.61 7.23 30.16
C ALA A 639 0.48 6.33 30.75
N SER A 640 1.74 6.53 30.34
CA SER A 640 2.88 5.79 30.89
C SER A 640 3.09 6.12 32.37
N GLU A 641 2.97 7.39 32.74
CA GLU A 641 3.04 7.85 34.12
C GLU A 641 1.87 7.31 34.97
N PHE A 642 0.67 7.26 34.39
CA PHE A 642 -0.49 6.63 35.02
C PHE A 642 -0.22 5.16 35.31
N PHE A 643 0.17 4.34 34.33
CA PHE A 643 0.45 2.92 34.57
C PHE A 643 1.66 2.70 35.49
N ARG A 644 2.61 3.64 35.52
CA ARG A 644 3.74 3.61 36.45
C ARG A 644 3.29 3.75 37.90
N THR A 645 2.37 4.68 38.18
CA THR A 645 1.94 5.07 39.54
C THR A 645 0.63 4.43 40.00
N ALA A 646 -0.15 3.85 39.09
CA ALA A 646 -1.45 3.27 39.39
C ALA A 646 -1.36 2.13 40.41
N LYS A 647 -2.21 2.18 41.43
CA LYS A 647 -2.34 1.12 42.44
C LYS A 647 -3.25 0.01 41.94
N PHE A 648 -3.04 -1.23 42.41
CA PHE A 648 -3.98 -2.33 42.15
C PHE A 648 -5.37 -1.98 42.67
N GLY A 649 -6.40 -2.31 41.88
CA GLY A 649 -7.79 -1.93 42.10
C GLY A 649 -8.16 -0.50 41.69
N GLN A 650 -7.20 0.34 41.29
CA GLN A 650 -7.49 1.69 40.81
C GLN A 650 -8.39 1.63 39.57
N GLN A 651 -9.46 2.42 39.60
CA GLN A 651 -10.45 2.51 38.54
C GLN A 651 -10.09 3.58 37.52
N PHE A 652 -10.43 3.31 36.27
CA PHE A 652 -10.28 4.23 35.14
C PHE A 652 -11.29 3.85 34.05
N VAL A 653 -11.43 4.74 33.08
CA VAL A 653 -12.50 4.67 32.08
C VAL A 653 -11.95 4.17 30.75
N VAL A 654 -12.59 3.14 30.19
CA VAL A 654 -12.19 2.53 28.93
C VAL A 654 -13.38 2.31 28.00
N ARG A 655 -13.07 2.19 26.71
CA ARG A 655 -13.99 1.74 25.68
C ARG A 655 -13.28 0.75 24.78
N ILE A 656 -14.00 -0.28 24.33
CA ILE A 656 -13.48 -1.23 23.35
C ILE A 656 -14.00 -0.82 21.96
N SER A 657 -13.12 -0.88 20.97
CA SER A 657 -13.48 -0.70 19.56
C SER A 657 -12.98 -1.91 18.77
N SER A 658 -13.85 -2.50 17.95
CA SER A 658 -13.44 -3.54 17.00
C SER A 658 -12.60 -2.92 15.88
N PHE A 659 -11.66 -3.72 15.35
CA PHE A 659 -10.77 -3.33 14.24
C PHE A 659 -11.26 -3.87 12.88
N GLY A 660 -12.37 -4.62 12.85
CA GLY A 660 -12.93 -5.17 11.60
C GLY A 660 -12.09 -6.29 11.00
N THR A 661 -11.73 -7.29 11.81
CA THR A 661 -10.82 -8.39 11.45
C THR A 661 -11.53 -9.73 11.24
N ASP A 662 -12.82 -9.69 10.94
CA ASP A 662 -13.66 -10.88 10.84
C ASP A 662 -13.17 -11.83 9.75
N TRP A 663 -12.68 -11.29 8.63
CA TRP A 663 -12.16 -12.10 7.52
C TRP A 663 -10.91 -12.91 7.93
N LEU A 664 -10.02 -12.34 8.74
CA LEU A 664 -8.75 -12.97 9.16
C LEU A 664 -8.96 -14.03 10.24
N THR A 665 -9.92 -13.76 11.14
CA THR A 665 -10.32 -14.69 12.19
C THR A 665 -11.23 -15.80 11.66
N SER A 666 -12.02 -15.53 10.60
CA SER A 666 -12.85 -16.55 9.94
C SER A 666 -12.08 -17.49 9.01
N SER A 667 -10.96 -17.05 8.41
CA SER A 667 -10.14 -17.89 7.51
C SER A 667 -9.25 -18.86 8.29
N ARG A 668 -9.82 -20.00 8.69
CA ARG A 668 -9.16 -21.01 9.54
C ARG A 668 -8.12 -21.87 8.82
N ASP A 669 -8.32 -22.07 7.53
CA ASP A 669 -7.61 -23.00 6.64
C ASP A 669 -6.38 -22.40 5.94
N LYS A 670 -6.26 -21.07 5.93
CA LYS A 670 -5.14 -20.37 5.28
C LYS A 670 -4.04 -19.99 6.29
N PRO A 671 -2.76 -20.18 5.96
CA PRO A 671 -1.65 -19.79 6.83
C PRO A 671 -1.57 -18.27 6.97
N VAL A 672 -1.01 -17.80 8.09
CA VAL A 672 -0.81 -16.37 8.35
C VAL A 672 0.66 -16.10 8.65
N ILE A 673 1.21 -15.06 8.03
CA ILE A 673 2.55 -14.54 8.30
C ILE A 673 2.40 -13.30 9.17
N CYS A 674 2.83 -13.40 10.42
CA CYS A 674 2.79 -12.33 11.39
C CYS A 674 4.17 -11.68 11.53
N PHE A 675 4.25 -10.38 11.32
CA PHE A 675 5.43 -9.57 11.59
C PHE A 675 5.13 -8.54 12.67
N ALA A 676 5.92 -8.52 13.74
CA ALA A 676 5.75 -7.53 14.78
C ALA A 676 7.05 -7.01 15.38
N THR A 677 7.00 -5.76 15.84
CA THR A 677 8.10 -5.15 16.58
C THR A 677 7.67 -4.63 17.95
N GLY A 678 8.39 -4.95 19.01
CA GLY A 678 8.14 -4.44 20.37
C GLY A 678 6.69 -4.65 20.82
N SER A 679 5.99 -3.55 21.15
CA SER A 679 4.59 -3.59 21.60
C SER A 679 3.60 -4.09 20.54
N GLY A 680 4.00 -4.14 19.27
CA GLY A 680 3.22 -4.77 18.19
C GLY A 680 2.97 -6.27 18.41
N LEU A 681 3.61 -6.89 19.41
CA LEU A 681 3.28 -8.24 19.85
C LEU A 681 1.86 -8.37 20.44
N ALA A 682 1.27 -7.29 20.99
CA ALA A 682 -0.07 -7.33 21.59
C ALA A 682 -1.14 -7.92 20.63
N PRO A 683 -1.43 -7.30 19.48
CA PRO A 683 -2.46 -7.81 18.57
C PRO A 683 -2.14 -9.23 18.10
N ILE A 684 -0.88 -9.52 17.76
CA ILE A 684 -0.45 -10.86 17.34
C ILE A 684 -0.71 -11.90 18.44
N ARG A 685 -0.44 -11.59 19.70
CA ARG A 685 -0.71 -12.47 20.83
C ARG A 685 -2.22 -12.73 20.98
N SER A 686 -3.06 -11.70 20.84
CA SER A 686 -4.51 -11.89 20.86
C SER A 686 -4.97 -12.83 19.75
N PHE A 687 -4.44 -12.70 18.54
CA PHE A 687 -4.75 -13.57 17.41
C PHE A 687 -4.27 -15.02 17.64
N LEU A 688 -3.04 -15.20 18.14
CA LEU A 688 -2.50 -16.53 18.45
C LEU A 688 -3.29 -17.23 19.56
N GLN A 689 -3.79 -16.50 20.56
CA GLN A 689 -4.69 -17.05 21.59
C GLN A 689 -6.01 -17.53 21.01
N HIS A 690 -6.59 -16.78 20.07
CA HIS A 690 -7.80 -17.19 19.37
C HIS A 690 -7.56 -18.48 18.56
N ARG A 691 -6.49 -18.53 17.75
CA ARG A 691 -6.09 -19.75 17.00
C ARG A 691 -5.84 -20.95 17.91
N LEU A 692 -5.20 -20.74 19.07
CA LEU A 692 -5.00 -21.81 20.04
C LEU A 692 -6.31 -22.31 20.64
N HIS A 693 -7.24 -21.40 20.95
CA HIS A 693 -8.57 -21.78 21.44
C HIS A 693 -9.33 -22.61 20.39
N GLU A 694 -9.33 -22.19 19.12
CA GLU A 694 -9.93 -22.96 18.02
C GLU A 694 -9.33 -24.36 17.88
N HIS A 695 -8.01 -24.48 18.10
CA HIS A 695 -7.34 -25.77 18.10
C HIS A 695 -7.77 -26.68 19.26
N ILE A 696 -7.92 -26.11 20.47
CA ILE A 696 -8.34 -26.83 21.67
C ILE A 696 -9.81 -27.26 21.60
N ASP A 697 -10.69 -26.42 21.04
CA ASP A 697 -12.13 -26.69 20.90
C ASP A 697 -12.42 -27.84 19.90
N GLY A 698 -11.40 -28.32 19.18
CA GLY A 698 -11.43 -29.56 18.41
C GLY A 698 -12.28 -29.53 17.14
N LYS A 699 -12.92 -28.40 16.81
CA LYS A 699 -13.79 -28.25 15.63
C LYS A 699 -13.03 -28.31 14.31
N THR A 700 -11.80 -27.79 14.26
CA THR A 700 -10.94 -27.75 13.08
C THR A 700 -9.48 -27.56 13.50
N LYS A 701 -8.52 -28.17 12.79
CA LYS A 701 -7.10 -27.87 12.98
C LYS A 701 -6.75 -26.59 12.22
N PRO A 702 -6.48 -25.45 12.90
CA PRO A 702 -6.18 -24.22 12.19
C PRO A 702 -4.84 -24.32 11.44
N ALA A 703 -4.75 -23.60 10.33
CA ALA A 703 -3.51 -23.43 9.59
C ALA A 703 -2.43 -22.76 10.45
N LYS A 704 -1.17 -23.03 10.11
CA LYS A 704 -0.01 -22.63 10.91
C LYS A 704 0.34 -21.16 10.69
N VAL A 705 0.89 -20.56 11.74
CA VAL A 705 1.33 -19.16 11.74
C VAL A 705 2.85 -19.07 11.67
N THR A 706 3.37 -18.29 10.73
CA THR A 706 4.80 -17.90 10.74
C THR A 706 4.95 -16.60 11.52
N LEU A 707 5.87 -16.56 12.47
CA LEU A 707 6.01 -15.47 13.42
C LEU A 707 7.41 -14.84 13.34
N LEU A 708 7.45 -13.56 13.00
CA LEU A 708 8.67 -12.77 12.81
C LEU A 708 8.67 -11.60 13.80
N LEU A 709 9.54 -11.65 14.81
CA LEU A 709 9.56 -10.71 15.93
C LEU A 709 10.89 -9.95 16.05
N GLY A 710 10.80 -8.62 16.06
CA GLY A 710 11.90 -7.71 16.39
C GLY A 710 11.67 -7.02 17.73
N TYR A 711 12.68 -6.95 18.60
CA TYR A 711 12.49 -6.35 19.93
C TYR A 711 13.81 -5.91 20.57
N HIS A 712 13.73 -5.12 21.64
CA HIS A 712 14.93 -4.76 22.39
C HIS A 712 15.38 -5.94 23.24
N SER A 713 16.70 -6.19 23.34
CA SER A 713 17.27 -7.27 24.15
C SER A 713 16.83 -7.32 25.63
N ARG A 714 16.27 -6.22 26.16
CA ARG A 714 15.78 -6.10 27.53
C ARG A 714 14.41 -6.77 27.73
N ASP A 715 13.66 -6.94 26.64
CA ASP A 715 12.30 -7.51 26.62
C ASP A 715 12.30 -9.00 26.24
N ALA A 716 13.49 -9.62 26.16
CA ALA A 716 13.65 -10.96 25.62
C ALA A 716 12.86 -12.02 26.40
N GLN A 717 12.89 -11.95 27.73
CA GLN A 717 12.22 -12.93 28.59
C GLN A 717 10.70 -12.84 28.43
N MET A 718 10.12 -11.64 28.50
CA MET A 718 8.69 -11.39 28.31
C MET A 718 8.22 -11.90 26.94
N ILE A 719 8.97 -11.61 25.88
CA ILE A 719 8.58 -12.00 24.52
C ILE A 719 8.67 -13.52 24.34
N THR A 720 9.73 -14.16 24.84
CA THR A 720 9.86 -15.62 24.82
C THR A 720 8.72 -16.28 25.59
N GLN A 721 8.41 -15.80 26.80
CA GLN A 721 7.27 -16.31 27.58
C GLN A 721 5.94 -16.08 26.86
N ALA A 722 5.79 -14.96 26.14
CA ALA A 722 4.56 -14.63 25.46
C ALA A 722 4.24 -15.53 24.27
N VAL A 723 5.24 -16.15 23.64
CA VAL A 723 5.04 -17.05 22.49
C VAL A 723 5.09 -18.53 22.85
N GLN A 724 5.64 -18.89 24.02
CA GLN A 724 5.91 -20.27 24.42
C GLN A 724 4.71 -21.21 24.32
N MET A 725 3.53 -20.75 24.74
CA MET A 725 2.33 -21.60 24.73
C MET A 725 1.87 -21.95 23.31
N PHE A 726 2.11 -21.08 22.33
CA PHE A 726 1.74 -21.30 20.94
C PHE A 726 2.71 -22.22 20.22
N LEU A 727 3.98 -22.21 20.63
CA LEU A 727 4.98 -23.20 20.20
C LEU A 727 4.63 -24.59 20.74
N SER A 728 4.38 -24.70 22.04
CA SER A 728 3.98 -25.98 22.66
C SER A 728 2.66 -26.51 22.11
N GLY A 729 1.71 -25.63 21.77
CA GLY A 729 0.45 -25.98 21.10
C GLY A 729 0.58 -26.23 19.60
N GLY A 730 1.79 -26.08 19.02
CA GLY A 730 2.06 -26.28 17.61
C GLY A 730 1.37 -25.30 16.68
N ILE A 731 0.91 -24.13 17.13
CA ILE A 731 0.24 -23.13 16.30
C ILE A 731 1.22 -22.42 15.37
N VAL A 732 2.45 -22.22 15.83
CA VAL A 732 3.52 -21.53 15.09
C VAL A 732 4.45 -22.56 14.44
N ASP A 733 4.68 -22.45 13.13
CA ASP A 733 5.56 -23.37 12.38
C ASP A 733 6.96 -22.83 12.13
N THR A 734 7.09 -21.51 12.00
CA THR A 734 8.37 -20.81 11.83
C THR A 734 8.38 -19.66 12.82
N LEU A 735 9.39 -19.63 13.70
CA LEU A 735 9.61 -18.54 14.64
C LEU A 735 10.97 -17.92 14.37
N LEU A 736 10.98 -16.62 14.10
CA LEU A 736 12.18 -15.83 13.98
C LEU A 736 12.16 -14.69 14.99
N MET A 737 13.09 -14.72 15.93
CA MET A 737 13.24 -13.70 16.97
C MET A 737 14.57 -12.97 16.78
N THR A 738 14.52 -11.65 16.68
CA THR A 738 15.72 -10.81 16.52
C THR A 738 15.76 -9.73 17.60
N PRO A 739 16.50 -9.95 18.70
CA PRO A 739 16.75 -8.91 19.69
C PRO A 739 17.71 -7.85 19.13
N SER A 740 17.64 -6.62 19.66
CA SER A 740 18.64 -5.58 19.43
C SER A 740 20.05 -6.11 19.73
N ASN A 741 20.97 -5.85 18.81
CA ASN A 741 22.34 -6.35 18.83
C ASN A 741 23.31 -5.27 18.30
N ALA A 742 24.62 -5.48 18.52
CA ALA A 742 25.66 -4.53 18.13
C ALA A 742 25.72 -4.28 16.61
N GLU A 743 25.40 -5.31 15.82
CA GLU A 743 25.36 -5.28 14.35
C GLU A 743 24.11 -4.55 13.81
N LYS A 744 23.19 -4.14 14.70
CA LYS A 744 21.90 -3.51 14.37
C LYS A 744 21.03 -4.36 13.43
N ALA A 745 21.21 -5.68 13.43
CA ALA A 745 20.42 -6.58 12.60
C ALA A 745 18.92 -6.41 12.89
N ARG A 746 18.12 -6.45 11.82
CA ARG A 746 16.67 -6.29 11.89
C ARG A 746 15.97 -7.57 11.46
N VAL A 747 14.83 -7.86 12.08
CA VAL A 747 14.06 -9.07 11.79
C VAL A 747 13.57 -9.12 10.34
N GLN A 748 13.20 -7.96 9.76
CA GLN A 748 12.75 -7.91 8.38
C GLN A 748 13.86 -8.27 7.38
N ASP A 749 15.13 -7.98 7.68
CA ASP A 749 16.24 -8.28 6.79
C ASP A 749 16.57 -9.79 6.76
N LYS A 750 16.27 -10.49 7.87
CA LYS A 750 16.40 -11.95 7.94
C LYS A 750 15.34 -12.72 7.14
N LEU A 751 14.36 -12.04 6.54
CA LEU A 751 13.50 -12.65 5.51
C LEU A 751 14.30 -13.26 4.36
N PHE A 752 15.51 -12.76 4.12
CA PHE A 752 16.41 -13.25 3.09
C PHE A 752 17.25 -14.47 3.50
N ASP A 753 17.10 -14.98 4.73
CA ASP A 753 17.64 -16.28 5.09
C ASP A 753 16.92 -17.37 4.28
N GLU A 754 17.67 -18.29 3.67
CA GLU A 754 17.14 -19.19 2.64
C GLU A 754 15.92 -20.03 3.10
N ALA A 755 15.94 -20.52 4.34
CA ALA A 755 14.83 -21.27 4.92
C ALA A 755 13.57 -20.41 5.10
N VAL A 756 13.73 -19.18 5.61
CA VAL A 756 12.63 -18.24 5.85
C VAL A 756 12.07 -17.75 4.53
N ARG A 757 12.94 -17.34 3.60
CA ARG A 757 12.58 -16.91 2.24
C ARG A 757 11.70 -17.96 1.55
N ARG A 758 12.13 -19.22 1.57
CA ARG A 758 11.40 -20.33 0.93
C ARG A 758 10.05 -20.56 1.61
N ALA A 759 10.01 -20.62 2.94
CA ALA A 759 8.77 -20.84 3.68
C ALA A 759 7.74 -19.71 3.42
N VAL A 760 8.17 -18.46 3.53
CA VAL A 760 7.32 -17.27 3.32
C VAL A 760 6.87 -17.17 1.86
N GLY A 761 7.79 -17.34 0.91
CA GLY A 761 7.49 -17.28 -0.52
C GLY A 761 6.48 -18.35 -0.96
N ASN A 762 6.64 -19.59 -0.49
CA ASN A 762 5.72 -20.69 -0.82
C ASN A 762 4.33 -20.47 -0.23
N LYS A 763 4.25 -20.02 1.03
CA LYS A 763 2.99 -19.69 1.69
C LYS A 763 2.18 -18.65 0.93
N ILE A 764 2.84 -17.59 0.46
CA ILE A 764 2.18 -16.53 -0.29
C ILE A 764 1.75 -17.01 -1.68
N ARG A 765 2.65 -17.70 -2.40
CA ARG A 765 2.42 -18.09 -3.80
C ARG A 765 1.47 -19.27 -3.97
N PHE A 766 1.49 -20.24 -3.07
CA PHE A 766 0.82 -21.53 -3.26
C PHE A 766 -0.20 -21.88 -2.17
N GLU A 767 -0.10 -21.30 -0.98
CA GLU A 767 -1.00 -21.64 0.14
C GLU A 767 -2.03 -20.52 0.43
N GLY A 768 -2.02 -19.44 -0.33
CA GLY A 768 -2.97 -18.33 -0.18
C GLY A 768 -2.82 -17.55 1.13
N ALA A 769 -1.59 -17.48 1.68
CA ALA A 769 -1.35 -16.89 2.99
C ALA A 769 -1.83 -15.44 3.14
N SER A 770 -2.23 -15.09 4.35
CA SER A 770 -2.45 -13.70 4.76
C SER A 770 -1.24 -13.14 5.51
N VAL A 771 -1.07 -11.82 5.48
CA VAL A 771 0.04 -11.13 6.13
C VAL A 771 -0.52 -10.14 7.14
N LEU A 772 -0.06 -10.25 8.39
CA LEU A 772 -0.44 -9.36 9.49
C LEU A 772 0.80 -8.66 10.03
N VAL A 773 0.85 -7.34 9.89
CA VAL A 773 1.99 -6.49 10.28
C VAL A 773 1.62 -5.58 11.44
N CYS A 774 2.32 -5.68 12.56
CA CYS A 774 2.11 -4.85 13.75
C CYS A 774 3.44 -4.23 14.19
N ALA A 775 3.81 -3.07 13.64
CA ALA A 775 5.14 -2.50 13.81
C ALA A 775 5.16 -0.97 13.72
N SER A 776 6.33 -0.34 13.93
CA SER A 776 6.48 1.06 13.58
C SER A 776 6.33 1.26 12.06
N VAL A 777 5.90 2.45 11.63
CA VAL A 777 5.72 2.78 10.20
C VAL A 777 6.95 2.38 9.38
N LYS A 778 8.15 2.80 9.83
CA LYS A 778 9.41 2.46 9.15
C LYS A 778 9.67 0.95 9.04
N ALA A 779 9.44 0.20 10.12
CA ALA A 779 9.66 -1.24 10.10
C ALA A 779 8.63 -1.98 9.22
N ALA A 780 7.40 -1.48 9.17
CA ALA A 780 6.36 -2.02 8.31
C ALA A 780 6.67 -1.78 6.82
N GLU A 781 7.12 -0.57 6.45
CA GLU A 781 7.56 -0.28 5.07
C GLU A 781 8.76 -1.13 4.66
N ASP A 782 9.79 -1.23 5.52
CA ASP A 782 10.97 -2.07 5.23
C ASP A 782 10.57 -3.55 5.06
N PHE A 783 9.64 -4.05 5.89
CA PHE A 783 9.14 -5.42 5.80
C PHE A 783 8.35 -5.64 4.50
N ALA A 784 7.47 -4.71 4.13
CA ALA A 784 6.71 -4.77 2.88
C ALA A 784 7.65 -4.83 1.68
N GLY A 785 8.65 -3.93 1.62
CA GLY A 785 9.65 -3.92 0.55
C GLY A 785 10.45 -5.22 0.45
N ASN A 786 10.93 -5.75 1.58
CA ASN A 786 11.64 -7.03 1.60
C ASN A 786 10.75 -8.19 1.14
N LEU A 787 9.47 -8.19 1.50
CA LEU A 787 8.51 -9.21 1.08
C LEU A 787 8.16 -9.09 -0.41
N SER A 788 8.00 -7.87 -0.92
CA SER A 788 7.83 -7.59 -2.35
C SER A 788 9.00 -8.11 -3.18
N ALA A 789 10.24 -8.00 -2.69
CA ALA A 789 11.43 -8.55 -3.32
C ALA A 789 11.42 -10.09 -3.40
N ILE A 790 10.89 -10.76 -2.37
CA ILE A 790 10.76 -12.23 -2.34
C ILE A 790 9.66 -12.68 -3.30
N VAL A 791 8.51 -12.02 -3.27
CA VAL A 791 7.34 -12.35 -4.10
C VAL A 791 7.60 -12.00 -5.57
N GLY A 792 8.33 -10.93 -5.85
CA GLY A 792 8.55 -10.41 -7.20
C GLY A 792 7.43 -9.48 -7.69
N ARG A 793 6.65 -8.90 -6.78
CA ARG A 793 5.59 -7.90 -7.03
C ARG A 793 5.38 -7.12 -5.73
N ASP A 794 4.83 -5.90 -5.81
CA ASP A 794 4.36 -5.20 -4.61
C ASP A 794 3.38 -6.09 -3.81
N VAL A 795 3.74 -6.40 -2.57
CA VAL A 795 2.98 -7.37 -1.77
C VAL A 795 1.62 -6.83 -1.33
N ARG A 796 1.45 -5.51 -1.21
CA ARG A 796 0.18 -4.91 -0.80
C ARG A 796 -0.83 -5.03 -1.92
N GLU A 797 -0.41 -4.75 -3.15
CA GLU A 797 -1.21 -4.98 -4.35
C GLU A 797 -1.51 -6.46 -4.54
N ALA A 798 -0.49 -7.31 -4.44
CA ALA A 798 -0.60 -8.74 -4.70
C ALA A 798 -1.54 -9.48 -3.73
N LEU A 799 -1.63 -9.02 -2.49
CA LEU A 799 -2.45 -9.64 -1.45
C LEU A 799 -3.79 -8.92 -1.23
N GLY A 800 -3.91 -7.64 -1.59
CA GLY A 800 -5.12 -6.85 -1.36
C GLY A 800 -5.57 -6.91 0.10
N GLU A 801 -6.81 -7.32 0.35
CA GLU A 801 -7.36 -7.47 1.70
C GLU A 801 -6.59 -8.48 2.57
N ARG A 802 -5.87 -9.45 1.97
CA ARG A 802 -5.06 -10.42 2.72
C ARG A 802 -3.81 -9.82 3.36
N TYR A 803 -3.46 -8.57 3.03
CA TYR A 803 -2.38 -7.83 3.70
C TYR A 803 -2.98 -6.79 4.65
N MET A 804 -2.79 -7.02 5.95
CA MET A 804 -3.23 -6.11 7.01
C MET A 804 -2.03 -5.53 7.74
N GLN A 805 -2.06 -4.23 7.97
CA GLN A 805 -1.07 -3.54 8.79
C GLN A 805 -1.72 -2.68 9.87
N GLU A 806 -1.18 -2.78 11.07
CA GLU A 806 -1.45 -1.93 12.22
C GLU A 806 -0.13 -1.26 12.60
N VAL A 807 0.01 0.01 12.20
CA VAL A 807 1.22 0.78 12.48
C VAL A 807 1.02 1.73 13.63
N PHE A 808 2.06 1.90 14.44
CA PHE A 808 2.07 2.87 15.53
C PHE A 808 3.19 3.89 15.32
N GLU A 809 2.86 5.16 15.50
CA GLU A 809 3.85 6.23 15.46
C GLU A 809 4.47 6.46 16.85
N PRO A 810 5.80 6.65 16.92
CA PRO A 810 6.38 7.41 17.99
C PRO A 810 5.81 8.83 17.94
N ALA A 811 4.77 9.14 18.72
CA ALA A 811 4.47 10.54 19.10
C ALA A 811 5.79 11.26 19.44
N VAL A 812 6.07 12.32 18.67
CA VAL A 812 7.29 13.15 18.69
C VAL A 812 7.46 13.83 20.04
#